data_AF-A0A918GRI9-F1
#
_entry.id   AF-A0A918GRI9-F1
#
_cell.length_a   1.000
_cell.length_b   1.000
_cell.length_c   1.000
_cell.angle_alpha   90.00
_cell.angle_beta   90.00
_cell.angle_gamma   90.00
#
_symmetry.space_group_name_H-M   'P 1'
#
loop_
_entity.id
_entity.type
_entity.pdbx_description
1 polymer ?
#
loop_
_entity_poly.entity_id
_entity_poly.type
_entity_poly.pdbx_seq_one_letter_code
_entity_poly.pdbx_strand_id
1 'polypeptide(L)'
;MVSSQRRRLARIGVAATATLVAGTVVTALPAFADPPYERIVGGEFTGSTPDPFWNGTGTTGRVVDGEFCTEVPGGTVNPWDALVGQNGVPFEAGQSYTLTFDAHATRPQPVGAGAGEGVAPYREIARQTFAVTSVKQTFSFTFTSTLDFPEAGSGQVTFHLGGQAEPNTFCLDNVSLIGGVVPPGGTPEEAPPIKVNQVAYVPSAAKRASVTSDSTTPLAWTLRNAAGQPVATGQTTPRGNDPLAGESVHVIDFSDFETPGAGYTIAVGDDVSKPFDIGVEEIQSLREASLAYFYHNRSGIEIEAQYVGAEHARPAGHIGVAPNQGDTSVPCRPNTGCSYSLDVSGGWYDAGDHGKYVVNGGISAWQLLDLYERTAAFGDLDAYADGSLAIPEQGNGVSDLLDEARWEVEFLLSMQAPAGSVNAGWVHHKMHDDAWTGLPMMPHLDPRARYLAPVSTAATLNMAAVAAQAARVWADIDPEFAARALSAARTAYSTAKNNPVKIADPNDGTGGGSYSDGTVTDEFYWAAAELYATTGEAGYRSDVMASPHYKGAGITTRGFDWGSTAALGDITLTVVDNGLPAADLAAIEGVITDTADAHLAQMATMGYPAPYREGNGEYVWGSNGLIANNGVVIALAHDLTGDDRYRDGVYETLGYLLGRNPVDYSYVTGYGERPVRNVHHRHWANQLDPSTPIAPPGALSGGPNSGLQDPIAARLLPGCAPQKCFVDHIEAYSLNEVTVNWNSAFAWLAGWTAEKAVVDPPAEDTPPTAPGTPVASAVTSTGLTLTWPASTDDKGVAGYEVLRVQGDAIAVVATVSGTTAQLSGLTPNTEYTYAVRAKDTAGQSSPLSPRVTVRTAPVSTAGCKVVYSAHTWNNGFTASVTITNTGSSAWTDWSLGFAFPGDQRVTQGWSATWSQSGKNVTAKNMPWNGALAKGQSVSIGFNGSHSGGNPAPTAFTVNGATCG
;
A
#
# COMPACT_ATOMS: atom_id res chain seq x y z
N MET A 1 -17.89 -11.64 62.61
CA MET A 1 -18.73 -12.82 62.30
C MET A 1 -18.05 -13.50 61.11
N VAL A 2 -17.15 -14.49 61.27
CA VAL A 2 -17.40 -15.92 61.58
C VAL A 2 -18.38 -16.50 60.55
N SER A 3 -18.12 -17.52 59.71
CA SER A 3 -17.10 -18.60 59.63
C SER A 3 -17.17 -19.23 58.21
N SER A 4 -16.08 -19.70 57.58
CA SER A 4 -15.59 -21.11 57.58
C SER A 4 -16.63 -22.14 57.10
N GLN A 5 -16.39 -23.18 56.29
CA GLN A 5 -15.21 -24.02 56.06
C GLN A 5 -15.56 -25.08 54.97
N ARG A 6 -14.54 -25.53 54.21
CA ARG A 6 -14.22 -26.91 53.75
C ARG A 6 -15.36 -27.91 53.43
N ARG A 7 -15.18 -28.67 52.33
CA ARG A 7 -15.26 -30.15 52.38
C ARG A 7 -14.54 -30.84 51.21
N ARG A 8 -13.75 -31.85 51.58
CA ARG A 8 -13.12 -32.90 50.78
C ARG A 8 -14.02 -34.15 50.78
N LEU A 9 -13.87 -34.93 49.71
CA LEU A 9 -13.85 -36.41 49.62
C LEU A 9 -15.14 -37.25 49.66
N ALA A 10 -15.13 -38.22 48.73
CA ALA A 10 -15.57 -39.63 48.82
C ALA A 10 -17.08 -39.91 48.67
N ARG A 11 -17.58 -40.98 48.02
CA ARG A 11 -17.10 -42.10 47.16
C ARG A 11 -18.35 -42.98 46.88
N ILE A 12 -18.30 -43.81 45.83
CA ILE A 12 -19.11 -45.05 45.60
C ILE A 12 -20.58 -44.78 45.19
N GLY A 13 -21.17 -45.36 44.14
CA GLY A 13 -20.90 -46.49 43.26
C GLY A 13 -22.26 -47.04 42.77
N VAL A 14 -22.27 -47.91 41.75
CA VAL A 14 -23.24 -49.01 41.47
C VAL A 14 -23.63 -49.15 39.97
N ALA A 15 -23.18 -50.30 39.44
CA ALA A 15 -23.81 -51.26 38.51
C ALA A 15 -24.15 -50.90 37.06
N ALA A 16 -23.28 -51.42 36.19
CA ALA A 16 -23.51 -52.29 35.04
C ALA A 16 -24.97 -52.63 34.63
N THR A 17 -25.27 -52.36 33.37
CA THR A 17 -26.10 -53.22 32.51
C THR A 17 -25.35 -53.51 31.23
N ALA A 18 -25.09 -54.80 31.00
CA ALA A 18 -24.43 -55.33 29.82
C ALA A 18 -25.44 -55.48 28.67
N THR A 19 -25.10 -54.96 27.51
CA THR A 19 -25.76 -55.31 26.24
C THR A 19 -24.68 -55.74 25.26
N LEU A 20 -24.60 -57.05 25.02
CA LEU A 20 -23.80 -57.65 23.94
C LEU A 20 -24.44 -57.29 22.59
N VAL A 21 -23.73 -56.60 21.72
CA VAL A 21 -23.96 -56.67 20.26
C VAL A 21 -22.61 -56.82 19.56
N ALA A 22 -22.62 -57.75 18.62
CA ALA A 22 -21.53 -58.34 17.83
C ALA A 22 -20.40 -57.39 17.40
N GLY A 23 -19.18 -57.92 17.51
CA GLY A 23 -17.94 -57.26 17.10
C GLY A 23 -17.87 -57.01 15.59
N THR A 24 -17.55 -55.77 15.27
CA THR A 24 -16.75 -55.44 14.09
C THR A 24 -15.34 -55.15 14.60
N VAL A 25 -14.37 -55.94 14.15
CA VAL A 25 -12.95 -55.65 14.35
C VAL A 25 -12.64 -54.41 13.51
N VAL A 26 -12.72 -53.23 14.12
CA VAL A 26 -12.00 -52.07 13.63
C VAL A 26 -10.56 -52.29 14.07
N THR A 27 -9.72 -52.74 13.14
CA THR A 27 -8.28 -52.59 13.29
C THR A 27 -8.01 -51.11 13.46
N ALA A 28 -7.68 -50.68 14.68
CA ALA A 28 -7.07 -49.37 14.88
C ALA A 28 -5.84 -49.34 13.97
N LEU A 29 -5.84 -48.44 13.00
CA LEU A 29 -4.61 -48.05 12.32
C LEU A 29 -3.61 -47.65 13.43
N PRO A 30 -2.34 -48.08 13.35
CA PRO A 30 -1.36 -47.58 14.29
C PRO A 30 -1.39 -46.06 14.22
N ALA A 31 -1.47 -45.40 15.38
CA ALA A 31 -1.16 -43.99 15.47
C ALA A 31 0.23 -43.83 14.84
N PHE A 32 0.31 -43.14 13.70
CA PHE A 32 1.58 -42.72 13.16
C PHE A 32 2.21 -41.86 14.26
N ALA A 33 3.32 -42.35 14.83
CA ALA A 33 4.17 -41.47 15.62
C ALA A 33 4.59 -40.33 14.70
N ASP A 34 4.47 -39.08 15.17
CA ASP A 34 4.98 -37.93 14.42
C ASP A 34 6.43 -38.22 13.99
N PRO A 35 6.83 -37.80 12.78
CA PRO A 35 8.20 -37.97 12.34
C PRO A 35 9.16 -37.35 13.36
N PRO A 36 10.35 -37.96 13.57
CA PRO A 36 11.34 -37.42 14.48
C PRO A 36 11.68 -35.97 14.12
N TYR A 37 11.56 -35.05 15.07
CA TYR A 37 11.82 -33.63 14.87
C TYR A 37 13.31 -33.31 15.06
N GLU A 38 13.95 -32.83 13.99
CA GLU A 38 15.34 -32.40 13.93
C GLU A 38 15.49 -30.96 14.45
N ARG A 39 16.45 -30.75 15.35
CA ARG A 39 16.71 -29.46 16.01
C ARG A 39 17.93 -28.75 15.45
N ILE A 40 18.91 -29.53 14.96
CA ILE A 40 20.13 -29.02 14.36
C ILE A 40 19.85 -28.58 12.94
N VAL A 41 20.40 -27.43 12.56
CA VAL A 41 20.31 -26.90 11.19
C VAL A 41 21.71 -26.93 10.59
N GLY A 42 21.82 -27.34 9.33
CA GLY A 42 23.10 -27.33 8.61
C GLY A 42 24.13 -28.35 9.10
N GLY A 43 23.73 -29.35 9.90
CA GLY A 43 24.64 -30.36 10.45
C GLY A 43 25.31 -31.28 9.42
N GLU A 44 24.84 -31.28 8.18
CA GLU A 44 25.40 -32.02 7.03
C GLU A 44 26.51 -31.24 6.29
N PHE A 45 26.72 -29.95 6.61
CA PHE A 45 27.75 -29.08 6.03
C PHE A 45 27.88 -29.13 4.49
N THR A 46 26.74 -29.17 3.79
CA THR A 46 26.69 -29.23 2.31
C THR A 46 27.01 -27.91 1.61
N GLY A 47 27.03 -26.79 2.35
CA GLY A 47 27.41 -25.46 1.86
C GLY A 47 28.91 -25.17 1.97
N SER A 48 29.33 -23.97 1.53
CA SER A 48 30.72 -23.49 1.70
C SER A 48 30.98 -22.81 3.04
N THR A 49 29.93 -22.53 3.82
CA THR A 49 30.02 -21.86 5.13
C THR A 49 29.64 -22.84 6.24
N PRO A 50 30.24 -22.71 7.44
CA PRO A 50 29.85 -23.51 8.60
C PRO A 50 28.59 -22.98 9.29
N ASP A 51 28.03 -21.86 8.85
CA ASP A 51 26.81 -21.25 9.41
C ASP A 51 25.66 -22.28 9.41
N PRO A 52 24.94 -22.49 10.53
CA PRO A 52 24.92 -21.74 11.80
C PRO A 52 25.85 -22.21 12.92
N PHE A 53 26.83 -23.05 12.61
CA PHE A 53 27.84 -23.44 13.59
C PHE A 53 28.84 -22.31 13.82
N TRP A 54 28.95 -21.89 15.08
CA TRP A 54 29.89 -20.90 15.54
C TRP A 54 31.21 -21.54 16.01
N ASN A 55 32.26 -20.72 15.99
CA ASN A 55 33.57 -21.04 16.54
C ASN A 55 33.82 -20.23 17.81
N GLY A 56 34.32 -20.88 18.85
CA GLY A 56 34.70 -20.26 20.11
C GLY A 56 35.99 -19.45 19.96
N THR A 57 36.28 -18.65 20.99
CA THR A 57 37.46 -17.78 21.00
C THR A 57 38.74 -18.56 20.75
N GLY A 58 39.57 -18.09 19.82
CA GLY A 58 40.85 -18.71 19.47
C GLY A 58 40.78 -19.90 18.51
N THR A 59 39.59 -20.27 18.03
CA THR A 59 39.40 -21.29 16.98
C THR A 59 38.99 -20.66 15.65
N THR A 60 39.35 -21.31 14.56
CA THR A 60 38.97 -20.89 13.19
C THR A 60 38.45 -22.11 12.45
N GLY A 61 37.18 -22.06 12.05
CA GLY A 61 36.52 -23.16 11.38
C GLY A 61 36.02 -22.80 9.98
N ARG A 62 36.03 -23.80 9.11
CA ARG A 62 35.61 -23.71 7.70
C ARG A 62 35.03 -25.05 7.25
N VAL A 63 34.19 -25.02 6.23
CA VAL A 63 33.75 -26.26 5.58
C VAL A 63 34.83 -26.69 4.58
N VAL A 64 35.32 -27.92 4.71
CA VAL A 64 36.32 -28.53 3.83
C VAL A 64 35.80 -29.90 3.43
N ASP A 65 35.66 -30.13 2.13
CA ASP A 65 35.18 -31.41 1.57
C ASP A 65 33.83 -31.90 2.17
N GLY A 66 32.95 -30.94 2.52
CA GLY A 66 31.64 -31.23 3.12
C GLY A 66 31.67 -31.47 4.62
N GLU A 67 32.78 -31.15 5.31
CA GLU A 67 32.89 -31.29 6.78
C GLU A 67 33.26 -29.96 7.42
N PHE A 68 32.71 -29.68 8.60
CA PHE A 68 33.13 -28.52 9.37
C PHE A 68 34.42 -28.82 10.14
N CYS A 69 35.53 -28.26 9.67
CA CYS A 69 36.86 -28.43 10.24
C CYS A 69 37.32 -27.15 10.96
N THR A 70 37.66 -27.29 12.24
CA THR A 70 38.13 -26.21 13.10
C THR A 70 39.56 -26.44 13.58
N GLU A 71 40.37 -25.38 13.52
CA GLU A 71 41.72 -25.35 14.06
C GLU A 71 41.70 -24.99 15.54
N VAL A 72 42.21 -25.90 16.37
CA VAL A 72 42.28 -25.79 17.82
C VAL A 72 43.72 -25.43 18.21
N PRO A 73 43.93 -24.32 18.94
CA PRO A 73 45.26 -23.94 19.38
C PRO A 73 45.79 -24.91 20.44
N GLY A 74 47.10 -25.15 20.42
CA GLY A 74 47.79 -25.86 21.50
C GLY A 74 47.95 -24.99 22.74
N GLY A 75 48.25 -25.63 23.87
CA GLY A 75 48.43 -24.96 25.16
C GLY A 75 47.11 -24.56 25.85
N THR A 76 45.98 -25.14 25.43
CA THR A 76 44.69 -24.95 26.11
C THR A 76 44.64 -25.76 27.41
N VAL A 77 44.04 -25.21 28.46
CA VAL A 77 44.00 -25.80 29.81
C VAL A 77 42.63 -26.37 30.13
N ASN A 78 41.56 -25.64 29.81
CA ASN A 78 40.18 -26.07 30.06
C ASN A 78 39.54 -26.59 28.77
N PRO A 79 38.59 -27.54 28.87
CA PRO A 79 37.80 -27.99 27.72
C PRO A 79 37.03 -26.87 26.98
N TRP A 80 36.80 -25.74 27.68
CA TRP A 80 36.06 -24.58 27.20
C TRP A 80 36.94 -23.53 26.51
N ASP A 81 38.27 -23.69 26.58
CA ASP A 81 39.20 -22.75 25.94
C ASP A 81 39.15 -22.81 24.41
N ALA A 82 38.53 -23.87 23.86
CA ALA A 82 38.23 -24.03 22.44
C ALA A 82 36.90 -24.77 22.29
N LEU A 83 35.97 -24.19 21.53
CA LEU A 83 34.60 -24.66 21.39
C LEU A 83 34.13 -24.50 19.96
N VAL A 84 33.23 -25.37 19.54
CA VAL A 84 32.34 -25.09 18.41
C VAL A 84 30.93 -25.51 18.78
N GLY A 85 29.91 -24.95 18.14
CA GLY A 85 28.55 -25.32 18.47
C GLY A 85 27.53 -24.63 17.61
N GLN A 86 26.26 -24.94 17.85
CA GLN A 86 25.12 -24.25 17.26
C GLN A 86 24.29 -23.66 18.39
N ASN A 87 24.01 -22.36 18.31
CA ASN A 87 23.04 -21.71 19.18
C ASN A 87 21.63 -21.90 18.64
N GLY A 88 20.69 -21.46 19.45
CA GLY A 88 19.28 -21.49 19.15
C GLY A 88 18.66 -22.83 18.90
N VAL A 89 19.09 -23.80 19.72
CA VAL A 89 18.54 -25.15 19.76
C VAL A 89 17.42 -25.17 20.81
N PRO A 90 16.15 -25.35 20.42
CA PRO A 90 15.04 -25.38 21.37
C PRO A 90 15.03 -26.71 22.13
N PHE A 91 14.84 -26.62 23.45
CA PHE A 91 14.69 -27.77 24.35
C PHE A 91 13.47 -27.58 25.22
N GLU A 92 12.73 -28.63 25.52
CA GLU A 92 11.55 -28.59 26.38
C GLU A 92 11.76 -29.47 27.60
N ALA A 93 11.39 -28.95 28.76
CA ALA A 93 11.57 -29.66 30.03
C ALA A 93 10.80 -30.99 30.03
N GLY A 94 11.47 -32.07 30.41
CA GLY A 94 10.93 -33.43 30.46
C GLY A 94 10.97 -34.19 29.13
N GLN A 95 11.44 -33.57 28.04
CA GLN A 95 11.57 -34.23 26.75
C GLN A 95 12.93 -34.92 26.54
N SER A 96 12.93 -35.99 25.75
CA SER A 96 14.14 -36.74 25.41
C SER A 96 14.70 -36.32 24.05
N TYR A 97 16.03 -36.23 23.95
CA TYR A 97 16.78 -35.88 22.75
C TYR A 97 17.90 -36.88 22.52
N THR A 98 18.21 -37.16 21.25
CA THR A 98 19.35 -37.97 20.83
C THR A 98 20.25 -37.15 19.93
N LEU A 99 21.45 -36.80 20.41
CA LEU A 99 22.48 -36.17 19.59
C LEU A 99 23.28 -37.25 18.86
N THR A 100 23.43 -37.13 17.55
CA THR A 100 24.27 -37.97 16.69
C THR A 100 25.20 -37.06 15.89
N PHE A 101 26.44 -37.48 15.66
CA PHE A 101 27.41 -36.73 14.85
C PHE A 101 28.55 -37.63 14.39
N ASP A 102 29.17 -37.29 13.27
CA ASP A 102 30.43 -37.85 12.81
C ASP A 102 31.59 -36.92 13.16
N ALA A 103 32.71 -37.46 13.64
CA ALA A 103 33.89 -36.65 13.92
C ALA A 103 35.22 -37.38 13.72
N HIS A 104 36.26 -36.60 13.41
CA HIS A 104 37.67 -37.01 13.50
C HIS A 104 38.57 -35.84 13.89
N ALA A 105 39.80 -36.13 14.27
CA ALA A 105 40.81 -35.11 14.58
C ALA A 105 42.21 -35.55 14.15
N THR A 106 43.05 -34.60 13.72
CA THR A 106 44.41 -34.91 13.23
C THR A 106 45.28 -35.60 14.30
N ARG A 107 44.98 -35.40 15.58
CA ARG A 107 45.54 -36.13 16.72
C ARG A 107 44.40 -36.65 17.62
N PRO A 108 44.49 -37.88 18.16
CA PRO A 108 43.48 -38.40 19.07
C PRO A 108 43.29 -37.51 20.30
N GLN A 109 42.04 -37.20 20.64
CA GLN A 109 41.71 -36.30 21.74
C GLN A 109 40.33 -36.60 22.36
N PRO A 110 40.13 -36.30 23.66
CA PRO A 110 38.80 -36.27 24.25
C PRO A 110 38.02 -35.06 23.72
N VAL A 111 36.78 -35.27 23.28
CA VAL A 111 35.85 -34.21 22.89
C VAL A 111 34.58 -34.34 23.72
N GLY A 112 34.16 -33.26 24.39
CA GLY A 112 32.88 -33.23 25.09
C GLY A 112 31.77 -32.73 24.18
N ALA A 113 30.76 -33.54 23.86
CA ALA A 113 29.56 -33.06 23.21
C ALA A 113 28.49 -32.76 24.30
N GLY A 114 27.87 -31.59 24.25
CA GLY A 114 26.94 -31.14 25.28
C GLY A 114 25.78 -30.32 24.73
N ALA A 115 24.75 -30.19 25.57
CA ALA A 115 23.57 -29.37 25.35
C ALA A 115 23.33 -28.50 26.60
N GLY A 116 22.89 -27.26 26.42
CA GLY A 116 22.69 -26.33 27.52
C GLY A 116 22.26 -24.96 27.08
N GLU A 117 22.48 -23.97 27.94
CA GLU A 117 22.17 -22.56 27.71
C GLU A 117 23.32 -21.85 26.98
N GLY A 118 23.03 -21.12 25.91
CA GLY A 118 23.99 -20.38 25.08
C GLY A 118 24.37 -18.99 25.61
N VAL A 119 23.62 -18.50 26.59
CA VAL A 119 23.84 -17.23 27.28
C VAL A 119 24.04 -17.46 28.78
N ALA A 120 24.61 -16.48 29.48
CA ALA A 120 24.78 -16.58 30.93
C ALA A 120 23.40 -16.81 31.61
N PRO A 121 23.28 -17.74 32.58
CA PRO A 121 24.35 -18.36 33.36
C PRO A 121 24.97 -19.68 32.81
N TYR A 122 24.74 -20.04 31.54
CA TYR A 122 25.33 -21.22 30.88
C TYR A 122 24.99 -22.55 31.57
N ARG A 123 23.73 -22.76 31.97
CA ARG A 123 23.30 -24.02 32.60
C ARG A 123 23.44 -25.20 31.62
N GLU A 124 24.08 -26.27 32.07
CA GLU A 124 24.25 -27.51 31.28
C GLU A 124 23.01 -28.41 31.44
N ILE A 125 22.45 -28.88 30.32
CA ILE A 125 21.42 -29.94 30.29
C ILE A 125 22.09 -31.31 30.38
N ALA A 126 23.05 -31.56 29.49
CA ALA A 126 23.75 -32.83 29.37
C ALA A 126 25.12 -32.65 28.73
N ARG A 127 26.05 -33.53 29.06
CA ARG A 127 27.37 -33.61 28.42
C ARG A 127 27.89 -35.04 28.45
N GLN A 128 28.48 -35.47 27.34
CA GLN A 128 29.19 -36.73 27.24
C GLN A 128 30.53 -36.54 26.53
N THR A 129 31.58 -37.18 27.06
CA THR A 129 32.93 -37.14 26.48
C THR A 129 33.19 -38.38 25.63
N PHE A 130 33.72 -38.15 24.43
CA PHE A 130 34.07 -39.17 23.44
C PHE A 130 35.57 -39.12 23.14
N ALA A 131 36.16 -40.29 22.86
CA ALA A 131 37.53 -40.37 22.35
C ALA A 131 37.49 -40.30 20.83
N VAL A 132 37.88 -39.15 20.28
CA VAL A 132 37.93 -38.90 18.84
C VAL A 132 39.32 -39.24 18.32
N THR A 133 39.41 -39.93 17.18
CA THR A 133 40.67 -40.35 16.56
C THR A 133 40.87 -39.71 15.19
N SER A 134 41.96 -40.04 14.48
CA SER A 134 42.22 -39.55 13.12
C SER A 134 41.40 -40.24 12.03
N VAL A 135 40.49 -41.13 12.41
CA VAL A 135 39.55 -41.79 11.49
C VAL A 135 38.16 -41.27 11.82
N LYS A 136 37.36 -40.92 10.81
CA LYS A 136 35.96 -40.50 10.99
C LYS A 136 35.17 -41.60 11.71
N GLN A 137 34.49 -41.22 12.78
CA GLN A 137 33.69 -42.10 13.63
C GLN A 137 32.33 -41.46 13.91
N THR A 138 31.27 -42.26 13.90
CA THR A 138 29.93 -41.84 14.32
C THR A 138 29.75 -42.01 15.83
N PHE A 139 29.24 -40.97 16.48
CA PHE A 139 28.94 -40.92 17.90
C PHE A 139 27.46 -40.62 18.10
N SER A 140 26.87 -41.13 19.20
CA SER A 140 25.48 -40.84 19.55
C SER A 140 25.27 -40.93 21.06
N PHE A 141 24.47 -40.02 21.63
CA PHE A 141 23.99 -40.13 23.00
C PHE A 141 22.62 -39.49 23.21
N THR A 142 21.85 -40.08 24.12
CA THR A 142 20.49 -39.63 24.47
C THR A 142 20.48 -38.99 25.85
N PHE A 143 19.73 -37.90 26.01
CA PHE A 143 19.51 -37.22 27.28
C PHE A 143 18.07 -36.69 27.39
N THR A 144 17.66 -36.32 28.60
CA THR A 144 16.35 -35.70 28.85
C THR A 144 16.57 -34.28 29.35
N SER A 145 15.94 -33.29 28.71
CA SER A 145 16.08 -31.91 29.16
C SER A 145 15.38 -31.69 30.49
N THR A 146 16.05 -31.01 31.40
CA THR A 146 15.46 -30.50 32.65
C THR A 146 15.15 -29.00 32.59
N LEU A 147 15.52 -28.36 31.47
CA LEU A 147 15.35 -26.94 31.20
C LEU A 147 14.37 -26.75 30.04
N ASP A 148 13.72 -25.60 30.03
CA ASP A 148 12.76 -25.21 29.01
C ASP A 148 13.30 -23.98 28.28
N PHE A 149 13.48 -24.13 26.98
CA PHE A 149 13.95 -23.17 25.99
C PHE A 149 13.00 -23.33 24.77
N PRO A 150 11.72 -22.94 24.94
CA PRO A 150 10.69 -23.20 23.93
C PRO A 150 10.92 -22.42 22.63
N GLU A 151 11.72 -21.37 22.69
CA GLU A 151 12.14 -20.55 21.55
C GLU A 151 13.62 -20.78 21.25
N ALA A 152 14.01 -20.51 20.00
CA ALA A 152 15.39 -20.63 19.54
C ALA A 152 16.36 -19.61 20.18
N GLY A 153 15.98 -18.82 21.18
CA GLY A 153 16.83 -17.73 21.69
C GLY A 153 17.90 -18.09 22.72
N SER A 154 17.92 -19.29 23.30
CA SER A 154 18.76 -19.53 24.50
C SER A 154 19.36 -20.93 24.67
N GLY A 155 18.89 -21.94 23.95
CA GLY A 155 19.52 -23.27 23.99
C GLY A 155 20.66 -23.40 22.98
N GLN A 156 21.62 -24.29 23.25
CA GLN A 156 22.74 -24.58 22.36
C GLN A 156 23.15 -26.06 22.41
N VAL A 157 23.84 -26.50 21.36
CA VAL A 157 24.64 -27.73 21.31
C VAL A 157 26.10 -27.36 21.09
N THR A 158 27.01 -27.90 21.90
CA THR A 158 28.43 -27.54 21.89
C THR A 158 29.36 -28.75 21.88
N PHE A 159 30.51 -28.57 21.24
CA PHE A 159 31.64 -29.49 21.20
C PHE A 159 32.84 -28.81 21.85
N HIS A 160 33.29 -29.38 22.97
CA HIS A 160 34.38 -28.89 23.82
C HIS A 160 35.69 -29.52 23.37
N LEU A 161 36.58 -28.70 22.81
CA LEU A 161 37.79 -29.12 22.13
C LEU A 161 39.08 -28.77 22.89
N GLY A 162 38.98 -27.92 23.93
CA GLY A 162 40.14 -27.46 24.70
C GLY A 162 40.73 -28.52 25.65
N GLY A 163 41.81 -28.13 26.35
CA GLY A 163 42.58 -29.02 27.22
C GLY A 163 43.70 -29.78 26.51
N GLN A 164 44.16 -29.28 25.36
CA GLN A 164 45.20 -29.88 24.53
C GLN A 164 46.53 -29.10 24.67
N ALA A 165 47.62 -29.83 24.90
CA ALA A 165 48.97 -29.24 24.92
C ALA A 165 49.46 -28.83 23.53
N GLU A 166 49.00 -29.52 22.49
CA GLU A 166 49.47 -29.39 21.11
C GLU A 166 48.33 -28.91 20.20
N PRO A 167 48.61 -28.15 19.13
CA PRO A 167 47.58 -27.75 18.19
C PRO A 167 47.00 -28.97 17.46
N ASN A 168 45.72 -28.89 17.09
CA ASN A 168 44.98 -29.97 16.46
C ASN A 168 43.94 -29.40 15.48
N THR A 169 43.54 -30.18 14.48
CA THR A 169 42.33 -29.90 13.68
C THR A 169 41.27 -30.92 14.04
N PHE A 170 40.08 -30.45 14.37
CA PHE A 170 38.89 -31.27 14.64
C PHE A 170 37.89 -31.05 13.51
N CYS A 171 37.34 -32.12 12.94
CA CYS A 171 36.32 -32.04 11.90
C CYS A 171 35.05 -32.75 12.36
N LEU A 172 33.91 -32.15 12.01
CA LEU A 172 32.56 -32.53 12.39
C LEU A 172 31.69 -32.65 11.14
N ASP A 173 30.79 -33.64 11.14
CA ASP A 173 29.87 -33.91 10.03
C ASP A 173 28.59 -34.58 10.56
N ASN A 174 27.51 -34.58 9.77
CA ASN A 174 26.21 -35.24 10.06
C ASN A 174 25.68 -35.01 11.49
N VAL A 175 25.75 -33.76 11.97
CA VAL A 175 25.27 -33.40 13.31
C VAL A 175 23.74 -33.36 13.31
N SER A 176 23.13 -34.15 14.18
CA SER A 176 21.68 -34.31 14.26
C SER A 176 21.26 -34.39 15.73
N LEU A 177 20.23 -33.64 16.11
CA LEU A 177 19.60 -33.72 17.43
C LEU A 177 18.10 -33.99 17.25
N ILE A 178 17.72 -35.24 17.44
CA ILE A 178 16.34 -35.70 17.27
C ILE A 178 15.64 -35.77 18.63
N GLY A 179 14.51 -35.09 18.78
CA GLY A 179 13.67 -35.24 19.97
C GLY A 179 12.80 -34.03 20.34
N GLY A 180 12.13 -34.17 21.47
CA GLY A 180 11.18 -33.17 21.98
C GLY A 180 9.84 -33.11 21.27
N VAL A 181 9.09 -32.05 21.58
CA VAL A 181 7.85 -31.69 20.89
C VAL A 181 8.16 -30.61 19.88
N VAL A 182 7.53 -30.62 18.70
CA VAL A 182 7.64 -29.46 17.79
C VAL A 182 7.23 -28.21 18.60
N PRO A 183 8.12 -27.21 18.79
CA PRO A 183 7.84 -26.10 19.67
C PRO A 183 6.56 -25.37 19.25
N PRO A 184 5.65 -25.05 20.20
CA PRO A 184 4.59 -24.09 19.94
C PRO A 184 5.22 -22.73 19.60
N GLY A 185 4.93 -22.22 18.41
CA GLY A 185 5.62 -21.06 17.82
C GLY A 185 6.22 -21.34 16.44
N GLY A 186 6.22 -22.61 16.00
CA GLY A 186 6.80 -23.06 14.74
C GLY A 186 5.87 -23.20 13.53
N THR A 187 4.62 -22.72 13.62
CA THR A 187 3.77 -22.54 12.45
C THR A 187 3.50 -21.05 12.28
N PRO A 188 3.80 -20.44 11.12
CA PRO A 188 3.30 -19.10 10.81
C PRO A 188 1.82 -19.05 11.14
N GLU A 189 1.40 -18.13 12.00
CA GLU A 189 -0.02 -17.97 12.31
C GLU A 189 -0.77 -17.75 11.01
N GLU A 190 -1.81 -18.56 10.81
CA GLU A 190 -2.56 -18.62 9.57
C GLU A 190 -3.10 -17.23 9.21
N ALA A 191 -2.68 -16.74 8.05
CA ALA A 191 -3.11 -15.43 7.58
C ALA A 191 -4.64 -15.45 7.35
N PRO A 192 -5.38 -14.41 7.80
CA PRO A 192 -6.81 -14.32 7.55
C PRO A 192 -7.10 -14.38 6.04
N PRO A 193 -8.29 -14.84 5.60
CA PRO A 193 -8.55 -15.01 4.17
C PRO A 193 -8.43 -13.72 3.35
N ILE A 194 -8.83 -12.57 3.91
CA ILE A 194 -8.83 -11.26 3.22
C ILE A 194 -7.62 -10.43 3.66
N LYS A 195 -6.73 -10.14 2.72
CA LYS A 195 -5.52 -9.32 2.89
C LYS A 195 -5.72 -7.96 2.24
N VAL A 196 -5.34 -6.91 2.96
CA VAL A 196 -5.49 -5.50 2.58
C VAL A 196 -4.17 -4.78 2.82
N ASN A 197 -4.00 -3.59 2.25
CA ASN A 197 -3.10 -2.62 2.84
C ASN A 197 -3.67 -2.31 4.24
N GLN A 198 -2.94 -2.68 5.29
CA GLN A 198 -3.42 -2.60 6.67
C GLN A 198 -3.30 -1.18 7.26
N VAL A 199 -2.76 -0.23 6.50
CA VAL A 199 -2.61 1.17 6.91
C VAL A 199 -3.71 1.99 6.27
N ALA A 200 -3.56 2.36 5.00
CA ALA A 200 -4.48 3.24 4.32
C ALA A 200 -4.47 3.09 2.80
N TYR A 201 -5.56 3.48 2.17
CA TYR A 201 -5.68 3.67 0.72
C TYR A 201 -5.92 5.16 0.40
N VAL A 202 -5.23 5.69 -0.60
CA VAL A 202 -5.42 7.07 -1.05
C VAL A 202 -6.74 7.20 -1.84
N PRO A 203 -7.60 8.20 -1.55
CA PRO A 203 -8.90 8.36 -2.19
C PRO A 203 -8.90 8.33 -3.72
N SER A 204 -7.92 8.96 -4.39
CA SER A 204 -7.86 9.06 -5.85
C SER A 204 -7.05 7.94 -6.54
N ALA A 205 -6.47 7.01 -5.78
CA ALA A 205 -5.61 5.94 -6.30
C ALA A 205 -6.34 4.59 -6.42
N ALA A 206 -5.73 3.61 -7.09
CA ALA A 206 -6.22 2.24 -7.11
C ALA A 206 -6.32 1.64 -5.68
N LYS A 207 -7.41 0.91 -5.40
CA LYS A 207 -7.70 0.29 -4.09
C LYS A 207 -8.14 -1.14 -4.30
N ARG A 208 -7.25 -2.07 -3.97
CA ARG A 208 -7.49 -3.49 -4.14
C ARG A 208 -7.09 -4.30 -2.91
N ALA A 209 -7.85 -5.36 -2.67
CA ALA A 209 -7.62 -6.36 -1.64
C ALA A 209 -7.54 -7.75 -2.28
N SER A 210 -6.92 -8.70 -1.58
CA SER A 210 -6.77 -10.08 -2.03
C SER A 210 -7.51 -11.01 -1.07
N VAL A 211 -8.30 -11.95 -1.59
CA VAL A 211 -8.98 -12.96 -0.78
C VAL A 211 -8.58 -14.35 -1.22
N THR A 212 -8.10 -15.17 -0.30
CA THR A 212 -7.77 -16.58 -0.56
C THR A 212 -9.07 -17.35 -0.77
N SER A 213 -9.24 -17.98 -1.93
CA SER A 213 -10.41 -18.80 -2.26
C SER A 213 -10.15 -19.73 -3.44
N ASP A 214 -10.53 -21.00 -3.29
CA ASP A 214 -10.53 -21.99 -4.37
C ASP A 214 -11.77 -21.91 -5.28
N SER A 215 -12.69 -20.97 -5.02
CA SER A 215 -13.83 -20.75 -5.89
C SER A 215 -13.35 -20.37 -7.29
N THR A 216 -14.00 -20.91 -8.32
CA THR A 216 -13.76 -20.48 -9.71
C THR A 216 -14.76 -19.44 -10.18
N THR A 217 -15.73 -19.09 -9.32
CA THR A 217 -16.77 -18.09 -9.59
C THR A 217 -16.62 -16.88 -8.66
N PRO A 218 -16.93 -15.66 -9.13
CA PRO A 218 -16.96 -14.46 -8.30
C PRO A 218 -17.75 -14.64 -6.98
N LEU A 219 -17.23 -14.07 -5.91
CA LEU A 219 -17.85 -14.00 -4.58
C LEU A 219 -18.33 -12.57 -4.32
N ALA A 220 -19.45 -12.42 -3.61
CA ALA A 220 -19.95 -11.11 -3.19
C ALA A 220 -19.09 -10.56 -2.05
N TRP A 221 -18.74 -9.27 -2.12
CA TRP A 221 -18.04 -8.56 -1.07
C TRP A 221 -18.81 -7.31 -0.61
N THR A 222 -18.54 -6.86 0.61
CA THR A 222 -19.11 -5.63 1.18
C THR A 222 -18.02 -4.85 1.90
N LEU A 223 -17.83 -3.58 1.53
CA LEU A 223 -17.05 -2.62 2.29
C LEU A 223 -17.94 -2.04 3.40
N ARG A 224 -17.45 -2.03 4.63
CA ARG A 224 -18.15 -1.52 5.81
C ARG A 224 -17.34 -0.42 6.47
N ASN A 225 -18.00 0.64 6.93
CA ASN A 225 -17.36 1.64 7.79
C ASN A 225 -17.12 1.10 9.22
N ALA A 226 -16.46 1.90 10.08
CA ALA A 226 -16.18 1.52 11.46
C ALA A 226 -17.43 1.20 12.32
N ALA A 227 -18.61 1.69 11.94
CA ALA A 227 -19.88 1.35 12.59
C ALA A 227 -20.48 0.01 12.09
N GLY A 228 -19.79 -0.70 11.21
CA GLY A 228 -20.24 -1.94 10.58
C GLY A 228 -21.30 -1.74 9.49
N GLN A 229 -21.56 -0.50 9.06
CA GLN A 229 -22.56 -0.20 8.04
C GLN A 229 -21.98 -0.42 6.64
N PRO A 230 -22.70 -1.09 5.73
CA PRO A 230 -22.25 -1.27 4.36
C PRO A 230 -22.21 0.08 3.62
N VAL A 231 -21.07 0.40 3.01
CA VAL A 231 -20.84 1.63 2.24
C VAL A 231 -20.56 1.37 0.76
N ALA A 232 -20.07 0.18 0.42
CA ALA A 232 -19.94 -0.29 -0.97
C ALA A 232 -20.08 -1.81 -1.04
N THR A 233 -20.42 -2.34 -2.21
CA THR A 233 -20.55 -3.78 -2.45
C THR A 233 -20.12 -4.12 -3.87
N GLY A 234 -19.67 -5.33 -4.12
CA GLY A 234 -19.37 -5.79 -5.47
C GLY A 234 -19.11 -7.28 -5.56
N GLN A 235 -18.41 -7.68 -6.62
CA GLN A 235 -18.00 -9.06 -6.87
C GLN A 235 -16.47 -9.14 -6.95
N THR A 236 -15.88 -10.18 -6.39
CA THR A 236 -14.45 -10.47 -6.53
C THR A 236 -14.13 -10.91 -7.97
N THR A 237 -12.90 -10.71 -8.44
CA THR A 237 -12.40 -11.30 -9.69
C THR A 237 -11.52 -12.52 -9.38
N PRO A 238 -11.91 -13.75 -9.74
CA PRO A 238 -11.06 -14.93 -9.57
C PRO A 238 -9.75 -14.80 -10.37
N ARG A 239 -8.60 -15.04 -9.74
CA ARG A 239 -7.28 -15.09 -10.40
C ARG A 239 -6.73 -16.51 -10.51
N GLY A 240 -7.25 -17.43 -9.71
CA GLY A 240 -6.76 -18.80 -9.63
C GLY A 240 -5.49 -18.89 -8.78
N ASN A 241 -4.71 -19.94 -8.99
CA ASN A 241 -3.51 -20.21 -8.21
C ASN A 241 -2.40 -19.19 -8.49
N ASP A 242 -2.00 -18.43 -7.48
CA ASP A 242 -0.77 -17.63 -7.48
C ASP A 242 0.41 -18.55 -7.11
N PRO A 243 1.33 -18.86 -8.05
CA PRO A 243 2.42 -19.79 -7.81
C PRO A 243 3.44 -19.27 -6.78
N LEU A 244 3.60 -17.96 -6.61
CA LEU A 244 4.56 -17.39 -5.66
C LEU A 244 4.02 -17.43 -4.22
N ALA A 245 2.69 -17.42 -4.06
CA ALA A 245 2.01 -17.56 -2.78
C ALA A 245 1.59 -19.01 -2.48
N GLY A 246 1.54 -19.89 -3.50
CA GLY A 246 1.11 -21.28 -3.37
C GLY A 246 -0.36 -21.43 -2.99
N GLU A 247 -1.22 -20.50 -3.39
CA GLU A 247 -2.66 -20.51 -3.06
C GLU A 247 -3.54 -19.87 -4.15
N SER A 248 -4.82 -20.25 -4.19
CA SER A 248 -5.82 -19.64 -5.06
C SER A 248 -6.32 -18.32 -4.50
N VAL A 249 -6.34 -17.27 -5.32
CA VAL A 249 -6.69 -15.91 -4.90
C VAL A 249 -7.76 -15.31 -5.79
N HIS A 250 -8.63 -14.49 -5.20
CA HIS A 250 -9.45 -13.52 -5.92
C HIS A 250 -9.02 -12.10 -5.54
N VAL A 251 -9.27 -11.14 -6.44
CA VAL A 251 -9.04 -9.72 -6.19
C VAL A 251 -10.37 -9.01 -5.96
N ILE A 252 -10.41 -8.15 -4.96
CA ILE A 252 -11.50 -7.20 -4.69
C ILE A 252 -11.00 -5.84 -5.15
N ASP A 253 -11.75 -5.20 -6.05
CA ASP A 253 -11.48 -3.85 -6.51
C ASP A 253 -12.58 -2.94 -5.99
N PHE A 254 -12.19 -1.94 -5.21
CA PHE A 254 -13.06 -0.91 -4.65
C PHE A 254 -12.49 0.49 -4.93
N SER A 255 -11.73 0.61 -6.02
CA SER A 255 -11.08 1.87 -6.43
C SER A 255 -12.07 3.01 -6.61
N ASP A 256 -13.32 2.72 -7.01
CA ASP A 256 -14.39 3.73 -7.17
C ASP A 256 -14.88 4.34 -5.84
N PHE A 257 -14.50 3.78 -4.68
CA PHE A 257 -14.89 4.30 -3.38
C PHE A 257 -13.84 5.26 -2.84
N GLU A 258 -14.16 6.56 -2.84
CA GLU A 258 -13.21 7.64 -2.51
C GLU A 258 -13.49 8.31 -1.17
N THR A 259 -14.57 7.95 -0.46
CA THR A 259 -14.97 8.65 0.77
C THR A 259 -13.95 8.44 1.88
N PRO A 260 -13.26 9.50 2.36
CA PRO A 260 -12.29 9.34 3.41
C PRO A 260 -12.94 8.87 4.72
N GLY A 261 -12.20 8.10 5.51
CA GLY A 261 -12.65 7.61 6.81
C GLY A 261 -11.72 6.53 7.35
N ALA A 262 -11.80 6.32 8.66
CA ALA A 262 -10.98 5.36 9.36
C ALA A 262 -11.72 4.05 9.68
N GLY A 263 -10.98 2.96 9.82
CA GLY A 263 -11.49 1.67 10.30
C GLY A 263 -12.49 0.99 9.36
N TYR A 264 -12.30 1.14 8.04
CA TYR A 264 -13.05 0.37 7.06
C TYR A 264 -12.66 -1.11 7.11
N THR A 265 -13.61 -2.00 6.83
CA THR A 265 -13.38 -3.45 6.70
C THR A 265 -14.05 -3.99 5.46
N ILE A 266 -13.46 -5.01 4.84
CA ILE A 266 -14.07 -5.75 3.72
C ILE A 266 -14.55 -7.10 4.25
N ALA A 267 -15.80 -7.45 3.91
CA ALA A 267 -16.40 -8.74 4.27
C ALA A 267 -16.72 -9.58 3.01
N VAL A 268 -16.39 -10.87 3.05
CA VAL A 268 -16.75 -11.89 2.05
C VAL A 268 -17.31 -13.11 2.80
N GLY A 269 -18.62 -13.33 2.73
CA GLY A 269 -19.25 -14.34 3.58
C GLY A 269 -19.09 -13.99 5.07
N ASP A 270 -18.52 -14.92 5.84
CA ASP A 270 -18.22 -14.74 7.27
C ASP A 270 -16.82 -14.15 7.52
N ASP A 271 -15.96 -14.09 6.49
CA ASP A 271 -14.61 -13.55 6.60
C ASP A 271 -14.62 -12.02 6.55
N VAL A 272 -13.79 -11.40 7.39
CA VAL A 272 -13.63 -9.95 7.51
C VAL A 272 -12.15 -9.60 7.51
N SER A 273 -11.75 -8.59 6.72
CA SER A 273 -10.38 -8.09 6.69
C SER A 273 -9.98 -7.43 8.02
N LYS A 274 -8.68 -7.24 8.22
CA LYS A 274 -8.20 -6.23 9.16
C LYS A 274 -8.78 -4.85 8.79
N PRO A 275 -9.01 -3.95 9.77
CA PRO A 275 -9.39 -2.59 9.47
C PRO A 275 -8.29 -1.85 8.72
N PHE A 276 -8.68 -0.82 7.97
CA PHE A 276 -7.79 0.08 7.24
C PHE A 276 -8.48 1.43 7.03
N ASP A 277 -7.69 2.44 6.69
CA ASP A 277 -8.19 3.77 6.43
C ASP A 277 -8.32 4.07 4.94
N ILE A 278 -9.18 5.01 4.59
CA ILE A 278 -9.19 5.67 3.28
C ILE A 278 -8.91 7.13 3.54
N GLY A 279 -7.75 7.62 3.11
CA GLY A 279 -7.22 8.92 3.51
C GLY A 279 -5.75 9.07 3.15
N VAL A 280 -5.22 10.27 3.35
CA VAL A 280 -3.83 10.61 2.99
C VAL A 280 -2.90 10.72 4.21
N GLU A 281 -3.43 10.98 5.40
CA GLU A 281 -2.64 11.31 6.60
C GLU A 281 -1.66 10.19 6.96
N GLU A 282 -2.14 8.94 7.03
CA GLU A 282 -1.29 7.80 7.37
C GLU A 282 -0.21 7.52 6.30
N ILE A 283 -0.55 7.69 5.01
CA ILE A 283 0.41 7.56 3.91
C ILE A 283 1.46 8.66 3.96
N GLN A 284 1.06 9.89 4.27
CA GLN A 284 1.99 11.01 4.42
C GLN A 284 2.95 10.80 5.58
N SER A 285 2.45 10.31 6.73
CA SER A 285 3.26 10.07 7.93
C SER A 285 4.39 9.05 7.74
N LEU A 286 4.25 8.14 6.76
CA LEU A 286 5.30 7.16 6.44
C LEU A 286 6.60 7.84 6.00
N ARG A 287 6.53 9.04 5.40
CA ARG A 287 7.73 9.78 4.98
C ARG A 287 8.60 10.14 6.20
N GLU A 288 8.02 10.75 7.22
CA GLU A 288 8.79 11.15 8.41
C GLU A 288 9.23 9.92 9.21
N ALA A 289 8.37 8.90 9.33
CA ALA A 289 8.72 7.67 10.06
C ALA A 289 9.85 6.88 9.39
N SER A 290 9.82 6.74 8.06
CA SER A 290 10.88 6.03 7.32
C SER A 290 12.23 6.76 7.38
N LEU A 291 12.23 8.10 7.41
CA LEU A 291 13.44 8.91 7.57
C LEU A 291 13.97 8.92 9.02
N ALA A 292 13.10 8.81 10.02
CA ALA A 292 13.52 8.75 11.42
C ALA A 292 14.44 7.54 11.72
N TYR A 293 14.30 6.44 10.95
CA TYR A 293 15.17 5.26 11.04
C TYR A 293 16.66 5.63 11.06
N PHE A 294 17.08 6.53 10.18
CA PHE A 294 18.49 6.90 10.03
C PHE A 294 19.04 7.58 11.29
N TYR A 295 18.26 8.48 11.92
CA TYR A 295 18.66 9.11 13.18
C TYR A 295 18.89 8.06 14.28
N HIS A 296 17.96 7.09 14.42
CA HIS A 296 18.12 6.00 15.39
C HIS A 296 19.39 5.16 15.15
N ASN A 297 19.79 5.02 13.88
CA ASN A 297 20.95 4.25 13.45
C ASN A 297 22.26 5.06 13.47
N ARG A 298 22.26 6.36 13.78
CA ARG A 298 23.51 7.15 13.87
C ARG A 298 24.48 6.59 14.91
N SER A 299 25.70 6.32 14.49
CA SER A 299 26.86 6.04 15.35
C SER A 299 27.54 7.33 15.79
N GLY A 300 28.31 7.31 16.87
CA GLY A 300 29.12 8.46 17.30
C GLY A 300 28.37 9.61 17.98
N ILE A 301 27.03 9.54 18.10
CA ILE A 301 26.18 10.56 18.72
C ILE A 301 25.19 9.95 19.70
N GLU A 302 24.84 10.70 20.75
CA GLU A 302 23.74 10.36 21.64
C GLU A 302 22.41 10.43 20.87
N ILE A 303 21.58 9.42 21.03
CA ILE A 303 20.22 9.42 20.49
C ILE A 303 19.31 9.96 21.59
N GLU A 304 18.85 11.18 21.41
CA GLU A 304 18.25 11.95 22.50
C GLU A 304 16.74 11.73 22.59
N ALA A 305 16.26 11.61 23.83
CA ALA A 305 14.84 11.37 24.12
C ALA A 305 13.90 12.46 23.61
N GLN A 306 14.38 13.67 23.35
CA GLN A 306 13.56 14.75 22.80
C GLN A 306 13.14 14.50 21.34
N TYR A 307 13.91 13.72 20.60
CA TYR A 307 13.66 13.40 19.19
C TYR A 307 12.97 12.04 19.04
N VAL A 308 13.38 11.05 19.83
CA VAL A 308 12.93 9.66 19.66
C VAL A 308 12.08 9.12 20.81
N GLY A 309 11.84 9.92 21.84
CA GLY A 309 11.21 9.46 23.09
C GLY A 309 12.18 8.71 24.01
N ALA A 310 11.82 8.61 25.29
CA ALA A 310 12.69 8.03 26.32
C ALA A 310 12.95 6.52 26.15
N GLU A 311 12.07 5.82 25.45
CA GLU A 311 12.15 4.37 25.24
C GLU A 311 13.28 3.99 24.27
N HIS A 312 13.49 4.79 23.22
CA HIS A 312 14.49 4.55 22.17
C HIS A 312 15.77 5.37 22.32
N ALA A 313 15.81 6.26 23.31
CA ALA A 313 16.99 7.06 23.60
C ALA A 313 18.16 6.17 24.07
N ARG A 314 19.37 6.48 23.61
CA ARG A 314 20.57 5.71 24.00
C ARG A 314 21.82 6.59 24.03
N PRO A 315 22.81 6.26 24.88
CA PRO A 315 24.12 6.89 24.82
C PRO A 315 24.78 6.74 23.45
N ALA A 316 25.75 7.63 23.18
CA ALA A 316 26.59 7.54 21.99
C ALA A 316 27.34 6.21 21.95
N GLY A 317 27.18 5.48 20.86
CA GLY A 317 27.94 4.26 20.58
C GLY A 317 29.23 4.58 19.84
N HIS A 318 30.28 3.82 20.12
CA HIS A 318 31.54 3.83 19.39
C HIS A 318 32.22 5.21 19.33
N ILE A 319 32.36 5.85 20.49
CA ILE A 319 33.08 7.13 20.66
C ILE A 319 34.44 6.98 21.40
N GLY A 320 35.01 5.77 21.41
CA GLY A 320 36.28 5.48 22.09
C GLY A 320 36.23 5.50 23.62
N VAL A 321 35.01 5.43 24.19
CA VAL A 321 34.79 5.31 25.63
C VAL A 321 34.58 3.84 25.99
N ALA A 322 35.34 3.33 26.95
CA ALA A 322 35.24 1.94 27.37
C ALA A 322 33.79 1.56 27.77
N PRO A 323 33.27 0.41 27.32
CA PRO A 323 34.00 -0.72 26.74
C PRO A 323 34.33 -0.61 25.24
N ASN A 324 33.80 0.38 24.51
CA ASN A 324 34.08 0.52 23.08
C ASN A 324 35.57 0.70 22.79
N GLN A 325 36.06 0.05 21.74
CA GLN A 325 37.45 0.15 21.25
C GLN A 325 37.56 0.91 19.92
N GLY A 326 36.53 1.65 19.55
CA GLY A 326 36.44 2.51 18.37
C GLY A 326 35.35 3.56 18.57
N ASP A 327 35.12 4.52 17.67
CA ASP A 327 35.63 4.59 16.29
C ASP A 327 36.54 5.82 16.06
N THR A 328 37.00 6.48 17.13
CA THR A 328 37.82 7.71 17.05
C THR A 328 39.28 7.50 16.64
N SER A 329 39.75 6.25 16.63
CA SER A 329 41.12 5.87 16.23
C SER A 329 41.19 4.39 15.87
N VAL A 330 40.53 4.01 14.77
CA VAL A 330 40.37 2.62 14.34
C VAL A 330 41.58 2.18 13.53
N PRO A 331 42.35 1.17 13.97
CA PRO A 331 43.48 0.68 13.21
C PRO A 331 43.05 -0.10 11.97
N CYS A 332 43.91 -0.10 10.96
CA CYS A 332 43.82 -1.10 9.90
C CYS A 332 43.87 -2.51 10.47
N ARG A 333 43.06 -3.41 9.90
CA ARG A 333 43.08 -4.82 10.27
C ARG A 333 44.51 -5.39 10.14
N PRO A 334 44.97 -6.24 11.08
CA PRO A 334 46.28 -6.87 10.99
C PRO A 334 46.53 -7.57 9.65
N ASN A 335 47.79 -7.61 9.21
CA ASN A 335 48.24 -8.28 7.98
C ASN A 335 47.70 -7.72 6.65
N THR A 336 47.06 -6.55 6.65
CA THR A 336 46.60 -5.86 5.42
C THR A 336 47.68 -5.01 4.74
N GLY A 337 48.86 -4.87 5.36
CA GLY A 337 49.95 -4.00 4.88
C GLY A 337 49.75 -2.51 5.18
N CYS A 338 48.63 -2.14 5.79
CA CYS A 338 48.37 -0.81 6.31
C CYS A 338 48.82 -0.67 7.79
N SER A 339 49.34 0.50 8.18
CA SER A 339 49.85 0.77 9.54
C SER A 339 49.31 2.06 10.18
N TYR A 340 48.27 2.67 9.60
CA TYR A 340 47.61 3.86 10.17
C TYR A 340 46.32 3.49 10.89
N SER A 341 45.76 4.48 11.58
CA SER A 341 44.41 4.46 12.13
C SER A 341 43.66 5.69 11.64
N LEU A 342 42.32 5.59 11.60
CA LEU A 342 41.43 6.68 11.19
C LEU A 342 40.42 6.97 12.29
N ASP A 343 40.08 8.25 12.45
CA ASP A 343 38.83 8.62 13.08
C ASP A 343 37.74 8.45 12.02
N VAL A 344 36.89 7.46 12.26
CA VAL A 344 35.75 7.14 11.39
C VAL A 344 34.48 7.12 12.23
N SER A 345 34.40 7.96 13.27
CA SER A 345 33.19 8.19 14.04
C SER A 345 32.09 8.84 13.18
N GLY A 346 30.83 8.77 13.63
CA GLY A 346 29.68 9.15 12.81
C GLY A 346 29.24 8.04 11.85
N GLY A 347 28.43 8.40 10.85
CA GLY A 347 27.75 7.48 9.94
C GLY A 347 26.64 6.69 10.62
N TRP A 348 26.00 5.81 9.86
CA TRP A 348 24.97 4.90 10.35
C TRP A 348 25.51 3.52 10.65
N TYR A 349 24.99 2.88 11.70
CA TYR A 349 24.99 1.44 11.81
C TYR A 349 24.13 0.87 10.69
N ASP A 350 24.71 -0.07 9.94
CA ASP A 350 24.17 -0.52 8.66
C ASP A 350 22.88 -1.32 8.77
N ALA A 351 22.81 -2.18 9.79
CA ALA A 351 21.75 -3.15 9.90
C ALA A 351 21.39 -3.42 11.36
N GLY A 352 21.07 -4.68 11.68
CA GLY A 352 20.94 -5.15 13.04
C GLY A 352 22.26 -5.16 13.81
N ASP A 353 23.40 -4.95 13.14
CA ASP A 353 24.75 -4.91 13.68
C ASP A 353 25.31 -3.50 13.88
N HIS A 354 26.52 -3.42 14.44
CA HIS A 354 27.21 -2.14 14.67
C HIS A 354 28.30 -1.86 13.63
N GLY A 355 28.39 -2.63 12.56
CA GLY A 355 29.27 -2.36 11.43
C GLY A 355 28.80 -1.17 10.59
N LYS A 356 29.73 -0.58 9.85
CA LYS A 356 29.49 0.53 8.92
C LYS A 356 30.23 0.24 7.62
N TYR A 357 29.51 0.26 6.49
CA TYR A 357 29.97 -0.32 5.24
C TYR A 357 29.84 0.70 4.10
N VAL A 358 30.94 0.97 3.39
CA VAL A 358 30.96 2.04 2.37
C VAL A 358 30.13 1.68 1.14
N VAL A 359 30.04 0.40 0.78
CA VAL A 359 29.24 -0.03 -0.38
C VAL A 359 27.75 0.11 -0.09
N ASN A 360 27.26 -0.47 1.02
CA ASN A 360 25.85 -0.39 1.36
C ASN A 360 25.43 1.01 1.83
N GLY A 361 26.28 1.71 2.58
CA GLY A 361 26.10 3.13 2.91
C GLY A 361 26.13 4.04 1.67
N GLY A 362 26.85 3.64 0.63
CA GLY A 362 26.94 4.36 -0.65
C GLY A 362 25.58 4.50 -1.34
N ILE A 363 24.91 3.38 -1.66
CA ILE A 363 23.56 3.41 -2.23
C ILE A 363 22.56 4.11 -1.29
N SER A 364 22.71 3.93 0.02
CA SER A 364 21.78 4.50 1.00
C SER A 364 21.84 6.03 1.05
N ALA A 365 23.05 6.58 1.15
CA ALA A 365 23.27 8.02 1.10
C ALA A 365 22.89 8.61 -0.26
N TRP A 366 23.18 7.89 -1.35
CA TRP A 366 22.75 8.30 -2.69
C TRP A 366 21.24 8.42 -2.79
N GLN A 367 20.47 7.46 -2.26
CA GLN A 367 19.01 7.49 -2.35
C GLN A 367 18.39 8.67 -1.58
N LEU A 368 18.94 9.04 -0.41
CA LEU A 368 18.44 10.22 0.31
C LEU A 368 18.76 11.54 -0.43
N LEU A 369 19.95 11.63 -1.04
CA LEU A 369 20.33 12.78 -1.87
C LEU A 369 19.52 12.81 -3.18
N ASP A 370 19.28 11.66 -3.82
CA ASP A 370 18.46 11.52 -5.02
C ASP A 370 16.99 11.86 -4.74
N LEU A 371 16.45 11.48 -3.57
CA LEU A 371 15.10 11.89 -3.17
C LEU A 371 14.98 13.43 -3.13
N TYR A 372 15.99 14.12 -2.60
CA TYR A 372 16.05 15.58 -2.62
C TYR A 372 16.12 16.12 -4.06
N GLU A 373 17.04 15.63 -4.90
CA GLU A 373 17.21 16.09 -6.28
C GLU A 373 15.98 15.81 -7.15
N ARG A 374 15.38 14.62 -7.02
CA ARG A 374 14.14 14.23 -7.70
C ARG A 374 12.97 15.11 -7.26
N THR A 375 12.82 15.37 -5.96
CA THR A 375 11.77 16.29 -5.48
C THR A 375 12.02 17.73 -5.94
N ALA A 376 13.27 18.17 -6.06
CA ALA A 376 13.58 19.46 -6.68
C ALA A 376 13.17 19.53 -8.16
N ALA A 377 13.31 18.42 -8.90
CA ALA A 377 13.00 18.35 -10.32
C ALA A 377 11.51 18.15 -10.62
N PHE A 378 10.80 17.36 -9.82
CA PHE A 378 9.44 16.88 -10.13
C PHE A 378 8.39 17.14 -9.04
N GLY A 379 8.79 17.68 -7.89
CA GLY A 379 7.97 17.76 -6.69
C GLY A 379 8.05 19.10 -5.95
N ASP A 380 7.79 19.05 -4.64
CA ASP A 380 7.84 20.21 -3.74
C ASP A 380 8.83 19.97 -2.60
N LEU A 381 9.93 20.71 -2.60
CA LEU A 381 11.00 20.60 -1.60
C LEU A 381 10.58 21.10 -0.21
N ASP A 382 9.49 21.87 -0.08
CA ASP A 382 9.00 22.32 1.23
C ASP A 382 8.65 21.14 2.14
N ALA A 383 8.37 19.96 1.57
CA ALA A 383 8.19 18.70 2.29
C ALA A 383 9.40 18.25 3.12
N TYR A 384 10.61 18.69 2.75
CA TYR A 384 11.88 18.37 3.42
C TYR A 384 12.58 19.61 3.95
N ALA A 385 11.84 20.71 4.17
CA ALA A 385 12.40 21.94 4.70
C ALA A 385 13.01 21.74 6.10
N ASP A 386 13.79 22.73 6.54
CA ASP A 386 14.30 22.83 7.90
C ASP A 386 13.17 22.66 8.94
N GLY A 387 13.33 21.71 9.87
CA GLY A 387 12.33 21.36 10.89
C GLY A 387 11.24 20.38 10.45
N SER A 388 11.44 19.68 9.33
CA SER A 388 10.56 18.59 8.85
C SER A 388 10.82 17.25 9.54
N LEU A 389 12.00 17.02 10.10
CA LEU A 389 12.39 15.80 10.82
C LEU A 389 12.77 16.12 12.26
N ALA A 390 12.47 15.17 13.16
CA ALA A 390 12.87 15.25 14.56
C ALA A 390 14.35 14.84 14.71
N ILE A 391 15.28 15.71 14.33
CA ILE A 391 16.74 15.49 14.40
C ILE A 391 17.47 16.66 15.08
N PRO A 392 18.69 16.46 15.60
CA PRO A 392 19.47 17.51 16.25
C PRO A 392 19.73 18.74 15.39
N GLU A 393 19.83 18.54 14.08
CA GLU A 393 20.10 19.60 13.12
C GLU A 393 18.88 20.49 12.83
N GLN A 394 17.68 20.11 13.26
CA GLN A 394 16.46 20.89 13.03
C GLN A 394 16.63 22.34 13.55
N GLY A 395 16.30 23.32 12.72
CA GLY A 395 16.46 24.75 12.96
C GLY A 395 17.79 25.35 12.53
N ASN A 396 18.61 24.63 11.73
CA ASN A 396 19.90 25.13 11.24
C ASN A 396 19.80 25.91 9.90
N GLY A 397 18.62 25.99 9.30
CA GLY A 397 18.35 26.62 8.01
C GLY A 397 18.65 25.76 6.78
N VAL A 398 18.87 24.45 6.95
CA VAL A 398 19.15 23.46 5.91
C VAL A 398 18.00 22.45 5.85
N SER A 399 17.82 21.79 4.71
CA SER A 399 16.86 20.68 4.61
C SER A 399 17.26 19.55 5.55
N ASP A 400 16.35 19.12 6.42
CA ASP A 400 16.64 18.04 7.38
C ASP A 400 16.96 16.69 6.68
N LEU A 401 16.40 16.46 5.47
CA LEU A 401 16.77 15.31 4.63
C LEU A 401 18.25 15.36 4.23
N LEU A 402 18.75 16.54 3.89
CA LEU A 402 20.17 16.72 3.56
C LEU A 402 21.06 16.59 4.79
N ASP A 403 20.63 17.09 5.96
CA ASP A 403 21.37 16.92 7.20
C ASP A 403 21.53 15.46 7.57
N GLU A 404 20.47 14.66 7.48
CA GLU A 404 20.55 13.22 7.72
C GLU A 404 21.48 12.55 6.71
N ALA A 405 21.33 12.82 5.41
CA ALA A 405 22.22 12.27 4.38
C ALA A 405 23.70 12.66 4.61
N ARG A 406 23.97 13.90 5.02
CA ARG A 406 25.33 14.40 5.30
C ARG A 406 26.01 13.61 6.41
N TRP A 407 25.26 13.10 7.39
CA TRP A 407 25.81 12.27 8.45
C TRP A 407 26.56 11.05 7.91
N GLU A 408 26.00 10.38 6.90
CA GLU A 408 26.65 9.25 6.24
C GLU A 408 27.73 9.70 5.26
N VAL A 409 27.51 10.78 4.49
CA VAL A 409 28.53 11.31 3.57
C VAL A 409 29.84 11.65 4.30
N GLU A 410 29.77 12.23 5.50
CA GLU A 410 30.95 12.49 6.32
C GLU A 410 31.68 11.20 6.71
N PHE A 411 30.96 10.14 7.06
CA PHE A 411 31.55 8.82 7.31
C PHE A 411 32.21 8.26 6.04
N LEU A 412 31.53 8.28 4.89
CA LEU A 412 32.10 7.79 3.63
C LEU A 412 33.41 8.53 3.27
N LEU A 413 33.44 9.86 3.47
CA LEU A 413 34.65 10.67 3.27
C LEU A 413 35.76 10.30 4.26
N SER A 414 35.43 10.03 5.52
CA SER A 414 36.40 9.63 6.56
C SER A 414 37.08 8.29 6.27
N MET A 415 36.44 7.43 5.48
CA MET A 415 36.96 6.11 5.09
C MET A 415 38.01 6.18 3.96
N GLN A 416 38.24 7.36 3.37
CA GLN A 416 39.30 7.54 2.38
C GLN A 416 40.69 7.51 3.03
N ALA A 417 41.54 6.61 2.54
CA ALA A 417 42.89 6.41 3.04
C ALA A 417 43.76 7.68 2.87
N PRO A 418 44.54 8.07 3.90
CA PRO A 418 45.28 9.32 3.90
C PRO A 418 46.32 9.44 2.79
N ALA A 419 46.55 10.66 2.33
CA ALA A 419 47.63 10.98 1.41
C ALA A 419 48.99 10.52 1.96
N GLY A 420 49.85 9.98 1.08
CA GLY A 420 51.17 9.46 1.45
C GLY A 420 51.15 8.08 2.13
N SER A 421 49.98 7.50 2.40
CA SER A 421 49.86 6.11 2.86
C SER A 421 49.99 5.10 1.72
N VAL A 422 50.19 3.81 2.06
CA VAL A 422 50.23 2.71 1.06
C VAL A 422 48.93 2.57 0.26
N ASN A 423 47.82 3.07 0.81
CA ASN A 423 46.49 3.03 0.21
C ASN A 423 46.02 4.43 -0.21
N ALA A 424 46.89 5.44 -0.32
CA ALA A 424 46.47 6.82 -0.60
C ALA A 424 45.45 6.92 -1.75
N GLY A 425 44.32 7.57 -1.49
CA GLY A 425 43.21 7.78 -2.43
C GLY A 425 42.21 6.63 -2.53
N TRP A 426 42.54 5.44 -2.03
CA TRP A 426 41.59 4.32 -1.90
C TRP A 426 40.62 4.54 -0.74
N VAL A 427 39.50 3.83 -0.75
CA VAL A 427 38.53 3.85 0.35
C VAL A 427 38.43 2.48 1.00
N HIS A 428 38.44 2.44 2.33
CA HIS A 428 38.24 1.22 3.09
C HIS A 428 36.84 0.66 2.84
N HIS A 429 36.74 -0.66 2.64
CA HIS A 429 35.47 -1.27 2.23
C HIS A 429 34.38 -1.15 3.30
N LYS A 430 34.79 -1.32 4.56
CA LYS A 430 33.94 -1.34 5.74
C LYS A 430 34.78 -1.20 7.00
N MET A 431 34.11 -0.94 8.12
CA MET A 431 34.71 -1.04 9.44
C MET A 431 33.69 -1.66 10.40
N HIS A 432 34.16 -2.61 11.20
CA HIS A 432 33.29 -3.38 12.09
C HIS A 432 34.11 -4.11 13.15
N ASP A 433 33.41 -4.87 13.98
CA ASP A 433 33.97 -5.69 15.05
C ASP A 433 34.81 -6.84 14.49
N ASP A 434 35.80 -7.28 15.25
CA ASP A 434 36.62 -8.44 14.89
C ASP A 434 35.87 -9.79 14.98
N ALA A 435 34.71 -9.83 15.64
CA ALA A 435 33.78 -10.96 15.63
C ALA A 435 32.35 -10.49 15.94
N TRP A 436 31.35 -11.28 15.54
CA TRP A 436 29.95 -10.96 15.75
C TRP A 436 29.62 -10.89 17.25
N THR A 437 28.96 -9.81 17.67
CA THR A 437 28.32 -9.72 18.99
C THR A 437 26.95 -10.43 18.97
N GLY A 438 26.55 -11.00 20.11
CA GLY A 438 25.23 -11.60 20.28
C GLY A 438 24.13 -10.58 20.56
N LEU A 439 22.87 -11.03 20.52
CA LEU A 439 21.70 -10.24 20.89
C LEU A 439 21.32 -10.48 22.38
N PRO A 440 20.84 -9.46 23.11
CA PRO A 440 20.89 -8.03 22.79
C PRO A 440 22.30 -7.43 22.97
N MET A 441 22.59 -6.32 22.30
CA MET A 441 23.83 -5.55 22.49
C MET A 441 23.59 -4.05 22.24
N MET A 442 23.73 -3.22 23.28
CA MET A 442 23.67 -1.76 23.08
C MET A 442 24.96 -1.25 22.44
N PRO A 443 24.91 -0.27 21.51
CA PRO A 443 26.11 0.25 20.84
C PRO A 443 27.22 0.72 21.78
N HIS A 444 26.88 1.40 22.88
CA HIS A 444 27.84 1.91 23.86
C HIS A 444 28.41 0.81 24.79
N LEU A 445 27.85 -0.41 24.76
CA LEU A 445 28.31 -1.55 25.55
C LEU A 445 29.14 -2.55 24.75
N ASP A 446 29.29 -2.33 23.45
CA ASP A 446 30.06 -3.19 22.56
C ASP A 446 31.55 -3.24 22.98
N PRO A 447 32.08 -4.39 23.42
CA PRO A 447 33.45 -4.50 23.88
C PRO A 447 34.44 -4.90 22.78
N ARG A 448 33.98 -5.17 21.55
CA ARG A 448 34.82 -5.76 20.49
C ARG A 448 35.89 -4.78 20.01
N ALA A 449 36.98 -5.35 19.51
CA ALA A 449 37.98 -4.58 18.79
C ALA A 449 37.44 -4.21 17.42
N ARG A 450 37.62 -2.96 16.99
CA ARG A 450 37.14 -2.44 15.71
C ARG A 450 38.31 -2.32 14.73
N TYR A 451 38.11 -2.69 13.48
CA TYR A 451 39.16 -2.62 12.46
C TYR A 451 38.65 -2.07 11.14
N LEU A 452 39.50 -1.30 10.46
CA LEU A 452 39.30 -0.96 9.04
C LEU A 452 39.60 -2.21 8.20
N ALA A 453 38.61 -2.67 7.43
CA ALA A 453 38.79 -3.76 6.47
C ALA A 453 39.66 -3.29 5.28
N PRO A 454 40.22 -4.20 4.46
CA PRO A 454 40.94 -3.82 3.24
C PRO A 454 40.14 -2.85 2.35
N VAL A 455 40.87 -2.03 1.58
CA VAL A 455 40.26 -1.16 0.56
C VAL A 455 39.74 -1.98 -0.61
N SER A 456 38.68 -1.52 -1.26
CA SER A 456 38.14 -2.16 -2.48
C SER A 456 37.77 -1.14 -3.56
N THR A 457 37.74 -1.60 -4.81
CA THR A 457 37.33 -0.79 -5.96
C THR A 457 35.87 -0.34 -5.82
N ALA A 458 34.95 -1.24 -5.44
CA ALA A 458 33.54 -0.93 -5.23
C ALA A 458 33.35 0.20 -4.21
N ALA A 459 33.95 0.08 -3.02
CA ALA A 459 33.86 1.12 -1.98
C ALA A 459 34.46 2.46 -2.43
N THR A 460 35.57 2.41 -3.16
CA THR A 460 36.22 3.62 -3.69
C THR A 460 35.32 4.34 -4.70
N LEU A 461 34.60 3.59 -5.54
CA LEU A 461 33.69 4.16 -6.53
C LEU A 461 32.35 4.61 -5.93
N ASN A 462 31.81 3.86 -4.97
CA ASN A 462 30.63 4.26 -4.19
C ASN A 462 30.85 5.61 -3.49
N MET A 463 31.95 5.76 -2.76
CA MET A 463 32.31 7.04 -2.14
C MET A 463 32.51 8.13 -3.20
N ALA A 464 33.16 7.82 -4.33
CA ALA A 464 33.35 8.80 -5.39
C ALA A 464 32.04 9.31 -5.99
N ALA A 465 31.09 8.40 -6.20
CA ALA A 465 29.76 8.71 -6.72
C ALA A 465 28.99 9.61 -5.75
N VAL A 466 28.84 9.19 -4.49
CA VAL A 466 28.11 9.94 -3.46
C VAL A 466 28.77 11.29 -3.16
N ALA A 467 30.10 11.34 -3.07
CA ALA A 467 30.81 12.60 -2.80
C ALA A 467 30.71 13.59 -3.98
N ALA A 468 30.60 13.10 -5.22
CA ALA A 468 30.31 13.97 -6.36
C ALA A 468 28.87 14.52 -6.28
N GLN A 469 27.88 13.69 -5.98
CA GLN A 469 26.50 14.12 -5.72
C GLN A 469 26.39 15.14 -4.59
N ALA A 470 26.97 14.83 -3.43
CA ALA A 470 27.00 15.75 -2.30
C ALA A 470 27.66 17.09 -2.67
N ALA A 471 28.70 17.07 -3.51
CA ALA A 471 29.35 18.30 -3.94
C ALA A 471 28.45 19.24 -4.75
N ARG A 472 27.59 18.72 -5.63
CA ARG A 472 26.64 19.58 -6.37
C ARG A 472 25.46 20.02 -5.49
N VAL A 473 24.92 19.13 -4.67
CA VAL A 473 23.77 19.41 -3.80
C VAL A 473 24.11 20.47 -2.76
N TRP A 474 25.32 20.41 -2.19
CA TRP A 474 25.76 21.34 -1.14
C TRP A 474 26.49 22.58 -1.66
N ALA A 475 26.65 22.76 -2.97
CA ALA A 475 27.48 23.82 -3.54
C ALA A 475 27.10 25.23 -3.06
N ASP A 476 25.80 25.50 -2.92
CA ASP A 476 25.26 26.79 -2.48
C ASP A 476 24.89 26.82 -0.98
N ILE A 477 24.97 25.67 -0.29
CA ILE A 477 24.60 25.52 1.13
C ILE A 477 25.87 25.56 2.01
N ASP A 478 26.86 24.74 1.68
CA ASP A 478 28.16 24.65 2.34
C ASP A 478 29.27 24.47 1.29
N PRO A 479 29.78 25.57 0.72
CA PRO A 479 30.77 25.51 -0.36
C PRO A 479 32.09 24.85 0.03
N GLU A 480 32.46 24.90 1.33
CA GLU A 480 33.70 24.27 1.82
C GLU A 480 33.55 22.75 1.86
N PHE A 481 32.43 22.26 2.39
CA PHE A 481 32.07 20.85 2.35
C PHE A 481 32.00 20.35 0.90
N ALA A 482 31.30 21.08 0.03
CA ALA A 482 31.15 20.72 -1.38
C ALA A 482 32.51 20.59 -2.09
N ALA A 483 33.43 21.54 -1.86
CA ALA A 483 34.78 21.49 -2.42
C ALA A 483 35.60 20.29 -1.90
N ARG A 484 35.48 19.97 -0.61
CA ARG A 484 36.13 18.78 -0.02
C ARG A 484 35.59 17.50 -0.63
N ALA A 485 34.26 17.37 -0.71
CA ALA A 485 33.60 16.21 -1.29
C ALA A 485 34.03 15.99 -2.76
N LEU A 486 34.02 17.05 -3.58
CA LEU A 486 34.45 16.96 -4.98
C LEU A 486 35.93 16.54 -5.11
N SER A 487 36.80 17.07 -4.25
CA SER A 487 38.23 16.70 -4.25
C SER A 487 38.43 15.23 -3.88
N ALA A 488 37.69 14.73 -2.89
CA ALA A 488 37.73 13.33 -2.47
C ALA A 488 37.22 12.42 -3.61
N ALA A 489 36.10 12.78 -4.24
CA ALA A 489 35.49 12.06 -5.35
C ALA A 489 36.45 11.89 -6.54
N ARG A 490 37.07 12.98 -6.99
CA ARG A 490 38.06 12.95 -8.08
C ARG A 490 39.26 12.08 -7.76
N THR A 491 39.75 12.18 -6.52
CA THR A 491 40.89 11.38 -6.05
C THR A 491 40.55 9.90 -6.06
N ALA A 492 39.39 9.52 -5.53
CA ALA A 492 38.93 8.14 -5.48
C ALA A 492 38.69 7.55 -6.87
N TYR A 493 37.96 8.25 -7.73
CA TYR A 493 37.71 7.80 -9.10
C TYR A 493 39.01 7.59 -9.89
N SER A 494 39.95 8.56 -9.82
CA SER A 494 41.25 8.42 -10.48
C SER A 494 42.08 7.25 -9.93
N THR A 495 41.99 6.99 -8.61
CA THR A 495 42.68 5.89 -7.95
C THR A 495 42.14 4.53 -8.41
N ALA A 496 40.82 4.38 -8.42
CA ALA A 496 40.13 3.17 -8.89
C ALA A 496 40.41 2.91 -10.37
N LYS A 497 40.30 3.94 -11.23
CA LYS A 497 40.53 3.81 -12.68
C LYS A 497 41.94 3.32 -13.03
N ASN A 498 42.94 3.72 -12.23
CA ASN A 498 44.32 3.28 -12.42
C ASN A 498 44.58 1.85 -11.91
N ASN A 499 43.67 1.25 -11.12
CA ASN A 499 43.86 -0.03 -10.45
C ASN A 499 42.54 -0.82 -10.31
N PRO A 500 41.87 -1.22 -11.40
CA PRO A 500 40.45 -1.56 -11.37
C PRO A 500 40.05 -2.85 -10.62
N VAL A 501 40.99 -3.66 -10.11
CA VAL A 501 40.73 -5.05 -9.69
C VAL A 501 41.03 -5.35 -8.21
N LYS A 502 40.85 -4.39 -7.29
CA LYS A 502 40.88 -4.67 -5.84
C LYS A 502 39.48 -5.06 -5.35
N ILE A 503 39.17 -6.35 -5.43
CA ILE A 503 37.86 -6.89 -5.04
C ILE A 503 37.84 -7.28 -3.55
N ALA A 504 36.72 -7.00 -2.86
CA ALA A 504 36.52 -7.43 -1.48
C ALA A 504 36.40 -8.96 -1.40
N ASP A 505 37.02 -9.58 -0.39
CA ASP A 505 36.98 -11.03 -0.23
C ASP A 505 35.57 -11.47 0.20
N PRO A 506 34.88 -12.34 -0.56
CA PRO A 506 33.57 -12.85 -0.18
C PRO A 506 33.56 -13.62 1.15
N ASN A 507 34.72 -14.08 1.62
CA ASN A 507 34.87 -14.79 2.89
C ASN A 507 35.16 -13.85 4.08
N ASP A 508 35.32 -12.54 3.85
CA ASP A 508 35.48 -11.55 4.93
C ASP A 508 34.13 -11.22 5.58
N GLY A 509 33.46 -12.22 6.15
CA GLY A 509 32.13 -12.12 6.77
C GLY A 509 32.13 -12.26 8.29
N THR A 510 33.30 -12.32 8.94
CA THR A 510 33.38 -12.50 10.40
C THR A 510 33.27 -11.15 11.11
N GLY A 511 32.24 -10.98 11.94
CA GLY A 511 32.01 -9.75 12.71
C GLY A 511 31.41 -8.58 11.93
N GLY A 512 31.06 -8.81 10.66
CA GLY A 512 30.36 -7.85 9.81
C GLY A 512 30.15 -8.41 8.41
N GLY A 513 29.06 -8.00 7.74
CA GLY A 513 28.66 -8.47 6.40
C GLY A 513 29.77 -8.26 5.36
N SER A 514 29.94 -9.21 4.43
CA SER A 514 31.05 -9.15 3.47
C SER A 514 30.89 -8.08 2.40
N TYR A 515 29.65 -7.82 1.94
CA TYR A 515 29.32 -6.87 0.87
C TYR A 515 30.25 -6.97 -0.35
N SER A 516 30.70 -8.19 -0.65
CA SER A 516 31.62 -8.45 -1.75
C SER A 516 30.89 -8.45 -3.08
N ASP A 517 31.44 -7.74 -4.06
CA ASP A 517 31.04 -7.82 -5.45
C ASP A 517 32.22 -8.24 -6.34
N GLY A 518 32.00 -9.26 -7.16
CA GLY A 518 32.98 -9.78 -8.13
C GLY A 518 33.08 -8.95 -9.41
N THR A 519 32.13 -8.05 -9.65
CA THR A 519 32.08 -7.13 -10.79
C THR A 519 32.11 -5.71 -10.26
N VAL A 520 32.71 -4.76 -11.01
CA VAL A 520 32.72 -3.33 -10.60
C VAL A 520 32.44 -2.37 -11.76
N THR A 521 31.94 -2.92 -12.87
CA THR A 521 31.77 -2.15 -14.12
C THR A 521 30.64 -1.13 -14.01
N ASP A 522 29.65 -1.46 -13.21
CA ASP A 522 28.48 -0.67 -12.89
C ASP A 522 28.82 0.45 -11.90
N GLU A 523 29.66 0.22 -10.88
CA GLU A 523 30.13 1.33 -10.03
C GLU A 523 31.03 2.29 -10.80
N PHE A 524 31.81 1.79 -11.75
CA PHE A 524 32.59 2.67 -12.63
C PHE A 524 31.67 3.56 -13.48
N TYR A 525 30.56 3.01 -13.95
CA TYR A 525 29.55 3.75 -14.69
C TYR A 525 28.85 4.79 -13.81
N TRP A 526 28.35 4.36 -12.65
CA TRP A 526 27.66 5.23 -11.70
C TRP A 526 28.55 6.38 -11.24
N ALA A 527 29.76 6.11 -10.76
CA ALA A 527 30.68 7.17 -10.33
C ALA A 527 31.06 8.14 -11.46
N ALA A 528 31.18 7.65 -12.70
CA ALA A 528 31.40 8.52 -13.86
C ALA A 528 30.19 9.38 -14.18
N ALA A 529 28.96 8.85 -14.06
CA ALA A 529 27.72 9.59 -14.27
C ALA A 529 27.58 10.72 -13.24
N GLU A 530 27.82 10.44 -11.96
CA GLU A 530 27.78 11.45 -10.89
C GLU A 530 28.82 12.55 -11.08
N LEU A 531 30.07 12.17 -11.37
CA LEU A 531 31.14 13.12 -11.64
C LEU A 531 30.86 13.94 -12.89
N TYR A 532 30.26 13.35 -13.92
CA TYR A 532 29.87 14.07 -15.12
C TYR A 532 28.74 15.07 -14.84
N ALA A 533 27.65 14.64 -14.19
CA ALA A 533 26.54 15.51 -13.81
C ALA A 533 27.00 16.68 -12.94
N THR A 534 27.96 16.43 -12.05
CA THR A 534 28.51 17.45 -11.13
C THR A 534 29.46 18.44 -11.82
N THR A 535 30.23 18.01 -12.82
CA THR A 535 31.38 18.80 -13.32
C THR A 535 31.31 19.20 -14.79
N GLY A 536 30.49 18.50 -15.60
CA GLY A 536 30.44 18.65 -17.06
C GLY A 536 31.73 18.24 -17.79
N GLU A 537 32.70 17.62 -17.12
CA GLU A 537 34.00 17.35 -17.73
C GLU A 537 33.94 16.24 -18.78
N ALA A 538 34.56 16.51 -19.94
CA ALA A 538 34.54 15.60 -21.09
C ALA A 538 35.17 14.21 -20.82
N GLY A 539 36.07 14.10 -19.83
CA GLY A 539 36.67 12.83 -19.43
C GLY A 539 35.61 11.86 -18.89
N TYR A 540 34.86 12.29 -17.87
CA TYR A 540 33.78 11.48 -17.28
C TYR A 540 32.65 11.22 -18.29
N ARG A 541 32.31 12.21 -19.13
CA ARG A 541 31.37 12.00 -20.24
C ARG A 541 31.80 10.85 -21.14
N SER A 542 33.08 10.79 -21.49
CA SER A 542 33.61 9.74 -22.35
C SER A 542 33.56 8.37 -21.68
N ASP A 543 33.79 8.32 -20.36
CA ASP A 543 33.68 7.09 -19.58
C ASP A 543 32.23 6.61 -19.48
N VAL A 544 31.27 7.51 -19.23
CA VAL A 544 29.83 7.23 -19.27
C VAL A 544 29.45 6.65 -20.63
N MET A 545 29.76 7.35 -21.72
CA MET A 545 29.35 6.95 -23.08
C MET A 545 30.03 5.67 -23.59
N ALA A 546 31.19 5.30 -23.03
CA ALA A 546 31.91 4.08 -23.37
C ALA A 546 31.49 2.87 -22.53
N SER A 547 30.73 3.09 -21.45
CA SER A 547 30.28 2.02 -20.55
C SER A 547 29.30 1.07 -21.25
N PRO A 548 29.36 -0.24 -20.98
CA PRO A 548 28.33 -1.18 -21.43
C PRO A 548 26.97 -0.94 -20.79
N HIS A 549 26.91 -0.16 -19.70
CA HIS A 549 25.69 0.16 -18.95
C HIS A 549 24.98 1.42 -19.45
N TYR A 550 25.59 2.17 -20.38
CA TYR A 550 25.04 3.43 -20.88
C TYR A 550 23.69 3.23 -21.60
N LYS A 551 22.83 4.25 -21.53
CA LYS A 551 21.49 4.29 -22.14
C LYS A 551 20.49 3.32 -21.48
N GLY A 552 20.48 3.27 -20.15
CA GLY A 552 19.51 2.48 -19.40
C GLY A 552 19.83 0.99 -19.35
N ALA A 553 20.99 0.53 -19.84
CA ALA A 553 21.28 -0.90 -19.89
C ALA A 553 21.44 -1.54 -18.49
N GLY A 554 21.66 -0.73 -17.45
CA GLY A 554 21.65 -1.15 -16.05
C GLY A 554 20.25 -1.26 -15.42
N ILE A 555 19.21 -0.74 -16.07
CA ILE A 555 17.83 -0.76 -15.57
C ILE A 555 17.17 -2.06 -16.07
N THR A 556 16.86 -2.95 -15.13
CA THR A 556 16.31 -4.27 -15.43
C THR A 556 15.16 -4.62 -14.51
N THR A 557 14.36 -5.64 -14.85
CA THR A 557 13.26 -6.09 -14.00
C THR A 557 13.69 -6.81 -12.72
N ARG A 558 14.99 -7.16 -12.57
CA ARG A 558 15.53 -7.57 -11.26
C ARG A 558 15.52 -6.36 -10.30
N GLY A 559 15.80 -5.19 -10.85
CA GLY A 559 16.04 -3.96 -10.12
C GLY A 559 17.52 -3.68 -9.94
N PHE A 560 17.80 -2.83 -8.97
CA PHE A 560 19.13 -2.46 -8.51
C PHE A 560 19.22 -2.64 -7.00
N ASP A 561 20.43 -2.87 -6.51
CA ASP A 561 20.75 -3.08 -5.10
C ASP A 561 22.18 -2.59 -4.82
N TRP A 562 22.71 -2.86 -3.62
CA TRP A 562 24.05 -2.42 -3.20
C TRP A 562 25.19 -2.97 -4.07
N GLY A 563 24.98 -4.08 -4.80
CA GLY A 563 25.96 -4.73 -5.68
C GLY A 563 25.52 -4.72 -7.14
N SER A 564 24.58 -3.86 -7.52
CA SER A 564 24.12 -3.67 -8.90
C SER A 564 23.71 -2.22 -9.08
N THR A 565 24.71 -1.36 -9.32
CA THR A 565 24.59 0.10 -9.12
C THR A 565 24.43 0.89 -10.42
N ALA A 566 24.41 0.24 -11.58
CA ALA A 566 24.39 0.92 -12.87
C ALA A 566 23.15 1.81 -13.05
N ALA A 567 21.99 1.36 -12.57
CA ALA A 567 20.74 2.12 -12.62
C ALA A 567 20.84 3.47 -11.92
N LEU A 568 21.64 3.59 -10.85
CA LEU A 568 21.82 4.85 -10.10
C LEU A 568 22.43 5.96 -10.98
N GLY A 569 23.38 5.56 -11.85
CA GLY A 569 23.96 6.46 -12.85
C GLY A 569 22.95 6.90 -13.91
N ASP A 570 22.14 5.98 -14.42
CA ASP A 570 21.09 6.31 -15.40
C ASP A 570 20.01 7.22 -14.79
N ILE A 571 19.57 6.97 -13.56
CA ILE A 571 18.61 7.81 -12.83
C ILE A 571 19.15 9.23 -12.70
N THR A 572 20.40 9.38 -12.22
CA THR A 572 21.06 10.68 -12.12
C THR A 572 21.09 11.44 -13.44
N LEU A 573 21.40 10.76 -14.55
CA LEU A 573 21.45 11.37 -15.87
C LEU A 573 20.08 11.84 -16.38
N THR A 574 18.98 11.30 -15.84
CA THR A 574 17.60 11.72 -16.15
C THR A 574 17.06 12.79 -15.22
N VAL A 575 17.49 12.81 -13.94
CA VAL A 575 17.01 13.76 -12.93
C VAL A 575 17.77 15.09 -12.99
N VAL A 576 19.08 15.05 -13.26
CA VAL A 576 19.97 16.21 -13.21
C VAL A 576 20.34 16.67 -14.63
N ASP A 577 20.19 17.97 -14.93
CA ASP A 577 20.66 18.51 -16.22
C ASP A 577 22.18 18.40 -16.35
N ASN A 578 22.62 17.69 -17.38
CA ASN A 578 24.02 17.30 -17.59
C ASN A 578 24.51 17.53 -19.03
N GLY A 579 23.66 18.03 -19.94
CA GLY A 579 24.05 18.33 -21.32
C GLY A 579 24.43 17.12 -22.20
N LEU A 580 24.01 15.90 -21.82
CA LEU A 580 24.02 14.76 -22.76
C LEU A 580 23.10 15.02 -23.97
N PRO A 581 23.31 14.32 -25.10
CA PRO A 581 22.40 14.44 -26.24
C PRO A 581 20.97 14.04 -25.85
N ALA A 582 19.98 14.84 -26.23
CA ALA A 582 18.56 14.57 -25.93
C ALA A 582 18.10 13.18 -26.41
N ALA A 583 18.67 12.67 -27.51
CA ALA A 583 18.37 11.32 -28.01
C ALA A 583 18.91 10.20 -27.11
N ASP A 584 19.96 10.47 -26.34
CA ASP A 584 20.51 9.52 -25.37
C ASP A 584 19.69 9.56 -24.08
N LEU A 585 19.28 10.74 -23.61
CA LEU A 585 18.37 10.89 -22.46
C LEU A 585 17.02 10.21 -22.73
N ALA A 586 16.41 10.47 -23.90
CA ALA A 586 15.18 9.81 -24.31
C ALA A 586 15.31 8.27 -24.42
N ALA A 587 16.52 7.76 -24.68
CA ALA A 587 16.75 6.31 -24.66
C ALA A 587 16.73 5.76 -23.22
N ILE A 588 17.34 6.46 -22.26
CA ILE A 588 17.31 6.08 -20.84
C ILE A 588 15.86 6.15 -20.30
N GLU A 589 15.17 7.26 -20.55
CA GLU A 589 13.76 7.45 -20.17
C GLU A 589 12.86 6.35 -20.76
N GLY A 590 13.09 5.97 -22.02
CA GLY A 590 12.41 4.86 -22.66
C GLY A 590 12.60 3.54 -21.92
N VAL A 591 13.83 3.21 -21.49
CA VAL A 591 14.09 1.98 -20.71
C VAL A 591 13.42 2.03 -19.32
N ILE A 592 13.39 3.19 -18.66
CA ILE A 592 12.66 3.37 -17.39
C ILE A 592 11.17 3.02 -17.61
N THR A 593 10.54 3.60 -18.63
CA THR A 593 9.12 3.35 -18.92
C THR A 593 8.85 1.90 -19.35
N ASP A 594 9.71 1.31 -20.19
CA ASP A 594 9.56 -0.09 -20.63
C ASP A 594 9.72 -1.08 -19.46
N THR A 595 10.62 -0.78 -18.52
CA THR A 595 10.84 -1.60 -17.32
C THR A 595 9.65 -1.47 -16.35
N ALA A 596 9.14 -0.25 -16.14
CA ALA A 596 7.93 -0.03 -15.37
C ALA A 596 6.71 -0.76 -15.98
N ASP A 597 6.57 -0.73 -17.31
CA ASP A 597 5.54 -1.49 -18.03
C ASP A 597 5.65 -3.00 -17.79
N ALA A 598 6.87 -3.53 -17.82
CA ALA A 598 7.12 -4.94 -17.52
C ALA A 598 6.73 -5.30 -16.08
N HIS A 599 6.99 -4.43 -15.11
CA HIS A 599 6.55 -4.62 -13.72
C HIS A 599 5.03 -4.57 -13.59
N LEU A 600 4.35 -3.58 -14.17
CA LEU A 600 2.89 -3.49 -14.12
C LEU A 600 2.22 -4.71 -14.77
N ALA A 601 2.75 -5.17 -15.90
CA ALA A 601 2.26 -6.37 -16.57
C ALA A 601 2.44 -7.63 -15.71
N GLN A 602 3.56 -7.75 -15.01
CA GLN A 602 3.81 -8.85 -14.08
C GLN A 602 2.85 -8.78 -12.88
N MET A 603 2.76 -7.63 -12.22
CA MET A 603 1.90 -7.39 -11.07
C MET A 603 0.43 -7.72 -11.37
N ALA A 604 -0.04 -7.44 -12.59
CA ALA A 604 -1.40 -7.77 -13.03
C ALA A 604 -1.71 -9.29 -13.08
N THR A 605 -0.68 -10.13 -13.04
CA THR A 605 -0.80 -11.61 -13.01
C THR A 605 -0.74 -12.20 -11.61
N MET A 606 -0.34 -11.42 -10.61
CA MET A 606 -0.16 -11.87 -9.22
C MET A 606 -1.46 -11.71 -8.41
N GLY A 607 -1.69 -12.64 -7.49
CA GLY A 607 -2.72 -12.51 -6.45
C GLY A 607 -2.30 -11.49 -5.39
N TYR A 608 -0.99 -11.39 -5.13
CA TYR A 608 -0.37 -10.40 -4.24
C TYR A 608 0.66 -9.57 -5.03
N PRO A 609 0.25 -8.44 -5.63
CA PRO A 609 1.08 -7.70 -6.58
C PRO A 609 2.33 -7.10 -5.94
N ALA A 610 3.51 -7.50 -6.42
CA ALA A 610 4.79 -6.90 -6.06
C ALA A 610 5.68 -6.77 -7.30
N PRO A 611 6.34 -5.62 -7.54
CA PRO A 611 7.28 -5.46 -8.65
C PRO A 611 8.60 -6.19 -8.34
N TYR A 612 8.60 -7.51 -8.44
CA TYR A 612 9.76 -8.33 -8.10
C TYR A 612 9.95 -9.47 -9.10
N ARG A 613 11.15 -9.59 -9.66
CA ARG A 613 11.44 -10.65 -10.64
C ARG A 613 12.89 -11.11 -10.58
N GLU A 614 13.10 -12.22 -9.88
CA GLU A 614 14.30 -13.05 -10.08
C GLU A 614 14.06 -14.10 -11.18
N GLY A 615 15.12 -14.43 -11.91
CA GLY A 615 15.03 -15.33 -13.09
C GLY A 615 14.54 -16.74 -12.76
N ASN A 616 14.69 -17.18 -11.51
CA ASN A 616 14.26 -18.49 -10.99
C ASN A 616 12.96 -18.44 -10.18
N GLY A 617 12.37 -17.25 -9.95
CA GLY A 617 11.16 -17.07 -9.14
C GLY A 617 11.37 -17.14 -7.62
N GLU A 618 12.62 -17.20 -7.15
CA GLU A 618 12.96 -17.19 -5.73
C GLU A 618 12.89 -15.77 -5.15
N TYR A 619 12.48 -15.67 -3.89
CA TYR A 619 12.62 -14.45 -3.10
C TYR A 619 13.96 -14.52 -2.38
N VAL A 620 14.81 -13.51 -2.57
CA VAL A 620 16.16 -13.46 -1.99
C VAL A 620 16.18 -12.70 -0.67
N TRP A 621 17.28 -12.79 0.08
CA TRP A 621 17.52 -11.94 1.25
C TRP A 621 17.37 -10.45 0.86
N GLY A 622 16.47 -9.75 1.53
CA GLY A 622 16.21 -8.33 1.25
C GLY A 622 15.28 -8.11 0.05
N SER A 623 14.43 -9.09 -0.28
CA SER A 623 13.46 -9.00 -1.36
C SER A 623 12.55 -7.75 -1.26
N ASN A 624 12.20 -7.30 -0.05
CA ASN A 624 11.44 -6.06 0.14
C ASN A 624 12.24 -4.81 -0.28
N GLY A 625 13.56 -4.80 -0.10
CA GLY A 625 14.43 -3.73 -0.59
C GLY A 625 14.43 -3.66 -2.13
N LEU A 626 14.50 -4.81 -2.80
CA LEU A 626 14.36 -4.89 -4.27
C LEU A 626 12.97 -4.45 -4.74
N ILE A 627 11.91 -4.84 -4.02
CA ILE A 627 10.53 -4.39 -4.28
C ILE A 627 10.43 -2.87 -4.17
N ALA A 628 11.01 -2.27 -3.13
CA ALA A 628 11.04 -0.82 -2.96
C ALA A 628 11.81 -0.14 -4.10
N ASN A 629 13.01 -0.63 -4.46
CA ASN A 629 13.80 -0.11 -5.57
C ASN A 629 13.09 -0.22 -6.93
N ASN A 630 12.39 -1.31 -7.19
CA ASN A 630 11.57 -1.42 -8.40
C ASN A 630 10.35 -0.48 -8.36
N GLY A 631 9.79 -0.22 -7.17
CA GLY A 631 8.82 0.84 -6.93
C GLY A 631 9.35 2.22 -7.32
N VAL A 632 10.63 2.53 -7.02
CA VAL A 632 11.30 3.76 -7.46
C VAL A 632 11.32 3.88 -8.99
N VAL A 633 11.62 2.80 -9.73
CA VAL A 633 11.60 2.81 -11.20
C VAL A 633 10.20 3.12 -11.74
N ILE A 634 9.16 2.52 -11.14
CA ILE A 634 7.76 2.78 -11.53
C ILE A 634 7.39 4.24 -11.21
N ALA A 635 7.79 4.76 -10.05
CA ALA A 635 7.56 6.14 -9.66
C ALA A 635 8.23 7.14 -10.61
N LEU A 636 9.48 6.89 -11.02
CA LEU A 636 10.17 7.70 -12.03
C LEU A 636 9.47 7.65 -13.39
N ALA A 637 8.92 6.50 -13.79
CA ALA A 637 8.12 6.42 -15.01
C ALA A 637 6.86 7.30 -14.93
N HIS A 638 6.24 7.44 -13.76
CA HIS A 638 5.16 8.41 -13.55
C HIS A 638 5.68 9.85 -13.67
N ASP A 639 6.79 10.20 -13.02
CA ASP A 639 7.33 11.57 -13.07
C ASP A 639 7.70 12.00 -14.50
N LEU A 640 8.20 11.07 -15.32
CA LEU A 640 8.56 11.33 -16.71
C LEU A 640 7.34 11.45 -17.65
N THR A 641 6.22 10.79 -17.33
CA THR A 641 5.10 10.64 -18.28
C THR A 641 3.80 11.29 -17.84
N GLY A 642 3.60 11.49 -16.54
CA GLY A 642 2.33 11.86 -15.91
C GLY A 642 1.25 10.77 -15.97
N ASP A 643 1.59 9.53 -16.32
CA ASP A 643 0.60 8.44 -16.46
C ASP A 643 0.27 7.82 -15.09
N ASP A 644 -0.99 7.97 -14.65
CA ASP A 644 -1.47 7.50 -13.35
C ASP A 644 -1.42 5.98 -13.18
N ARG A 645 -1.31 5.19 -14.25
CA ARG A 645 -1.15 3.73 -14.12
C ARG A 645 0.12 3.35 -13.37
N TYR A 646 1.19 4.15 -13.50
CA TYR A 646 2.42 3.95 -12.76
C TYR A 646 2.24 4.34 -11.29
N ARG A 647 1.58 5.47 -11.02
CA ARG A 647 1.21 5.89 -9.66
C ARG A 647 0.41 4.81 -8.94
N ASP A 648 -0.59 4.24 -9.60
CA ASP A 648 -1.38 3.13 -9.05
C ASP A 648 -0.52 1.88 -8.82
N GLY A 649 0.46 1.61 -9.69
CA GLY A 649 1.45 0.55 -9.49
C GLY A 649 2.34 0.76 -8.25
N VAL A 650 2.72 2.02 -7.97
CA VAL A 650 3.45 2.37 -6.75
C VAL A 650 2.58 2.13 -5.51
N TYR A 651 1.30 2.51 -5.53
CA TYR A 651 0.39 2.23 -4.41
C TYR A 651 0.09 0.73 -4.22
N GLU A 652 0.09 -0.07 -5.28
CA GLU A 652 0.06 -1.53 -5.17
C GLU A 652 1.32 -2.08 -4.51
N THR A 653 2.48 -1.55 -4.88
CA THR A 653 3.78 -1.89 -4.28
C THR A 653 3.78 -1.60 -2.78
N LEU A 654 3.32 -0.41 -2.39
CA LEU A 654 3.15 -0.03 -1.00
C LEU A 654 2.13 -0.92 -0.28
N GLY A 655 1.02 -1.26 -0.94
CA GLY A 655 0.02 -2.18 -0.41
C GLY A 655 0.59 -3.57 -0.07
N TYR A 656 1.49 -4.11 -0.91
CA TYR A 656 2.20 -5.35 -0.60
C TYR A 656 3.07 -5.22 0.65
N LEU A 657 3.86 -4.13 0.75
CA LEU A 657 4.74 -3.88 1.89
C LEU A 657 3.95 -3.66 3.20
N LEU A 658 2.72 -3.15 3.12
CA LEU A 658 1.86 -2.82 4.26
C LEU A 658 0.78 -3.87 4.56
N GLY A 659 0.93 -5.12 4.10
CA GLY A 659 0.09 -6.24 4.54
C GLY A 659 -0.74 -6.94 3.48
N ARG A 660 -0.80 -6.42 2.24
CA ARG A 660 -1.43 -7.14 1.12
C ARG A 660 -0.46 -8.15 0.50
N ASN A 661 -0.04 -9.10 1.32
CA ASN A 661 0.87 -10.18 0.98
C ASN A 661 0.37 -11.49 1.62
N PRO A 662 0.82 -12.67 1.18
CA PRO A 662 0.20 -13.93 1.60
C PRO A 662 0.44 -14.32 3.07
N VAL A 663 1.30 -13.59 3.80
CA VAL A 663 1.55 -13.79 5.23
C VAL A 663 0.84 -12.76 6.12
N ASP A 664 0.13 -11.80 5.51
CA ASP A 664 -0.64 -10.75 6.19
C ASP A 664 0.18 -9.94 7.21
N TYR A 665 1.46 -9.72 6.94
CA TYR A 665 2.31 -8.83 7.74
C TYR A 665 2.48 -7.50 7.03
N SER A 666 2.29 -6.38 7.74
CA SER A 666 2.98 -5.16 7.34
C SER A 666 4.45 -5.34 7.66
N TYR A 667 5.30 -5.26 6.64
CA TYR A 667 6.75 -5.37 6.77
C TYR A 667 7.40 -4.09 7.32
N VAL A 668 6.60 -3.09 7.66
CA VAL A 668 7.05 -1.81 8.23
C VAL A 668 6.68 -1.79 9.70
N THR A 669 7.68 -1.59 10.56
CA THR A 669 7.48 -1.51 12.01
C THR A 669 6.52 -0.37 12.36
N GLY A 670 5.66 -0.60 13.35
CA GLY A 670 4.71 0.41 13.86
C GLY A 670 3.54 0.78 12.94
N TYR A 671 3.47 0.25 11.71
CA TYR A 671 2.42 0.58 10.73
C TYR A 671 1.55 -0.63 10.40
N GLY A 672 0.24 -0.46 10.52
CA GLY A 672 -0.77 -1.48 10.21
C GLY A 672 -1.07 -2.42 11.38
N GLU A 673 -2.02 -3.32 11.14
CA GLU A 673 -2.67 -4.13 12.17
C GLU A 673 -1.93 -5.42 12.54
N ARG A 674 -0.88 -5.72 11.80
CA ARG A 674 0.12 -6.75 12.09
C ARG A 674 1.47 -6.28 11.55
N PRO A 675 2.05 -5.22 12.14
CA PRO A 675 3.38 -4.80 11.78
C PRO A 675 4.38 -5.83 12.28
N VAL A 676 5.50 -5.97 11.59
CA VAL A 676 6.68 -6.65 12.14
C VAL A 676 7.08 -5.99 13.45
N ARG A 677 7.40 -6.80 14.46
CA ARG A 677 7.75 -6.35 15.82
C ARG A 677 9.13 -6.80 16.26
N ASN A 678 9.59 -7.94 15.76
CA ASN A 678 10.78 -8.64 16.21
C ASN A 678 11.86 -8.62 15.14
N VAL A 679 12.15 -7.45 14.59
CA VAL A 679 13.20 -7.30 13.58
C VAL A 679 14.57 -7.66 14.16
N HIS A 680 15.42 -8.35 13.39
CA HIS A 680 16.78 -8.71 13.82
C HIS A 680 17.62 -7.46 14.04
N HIS A 681 17.72 -7.00 15.30
CA HIS A 681 18.44 -5.79 15.66
C HIS A 681 18.98 -5.84 17.10
N ARG A 682 20.26 -5.49 17.29
CA ARG A 682 20.96 -5.58 18.59
C ARG A 682 20.36 -4.74 19.71
N HIS A 683 19.83 -3.57 19.37
CA HIS A 683 19.15 -2.69 20.32
C HIS A 683 17.65 -2.99 20.45
N TRP A 684 16.99 -3.44 19.38
CA TRP A 684 15.53 -3.57 19.35
C TRP A 684 15.09 -5.01 19.59
N ALA A 685 15.54 -5.57 20.71
CA ALA A 685 15.56 -7.00 20.97
C ALA A 685 14.53 -7.43 22.04
N ASN A 686 13.37 -6.76 22.09
CA ASN A 686 12.34 -6.97 23.12
C ASN A 686 11.93 -8.45 23.31
N GLN A 687 11.91 -9.23 22.22
CA GLN A 687 11.60 -10.67 22.27
C GLN A 687 12.58 -11.45 23.17
N LEU A 688 13.87 -11.07 23.19
CA LEU A 688 14.89 -11.70 24.02
C LEU A 688 15.01 -11.04 25.40
N ASP A 689 14.93 -9.71 25.44
CA ASP A 689 15.00 -8.93 26.67
C ASP A 689 13.89 -7.86 26.69
N PRO A 690 12.82 -8.08 27.49
CA PRO A 690 11.70 -7.14 27.59
C PRO A 690 12.06 -5.75 28.12
N SER A 691 13.28 -5.52 28.61
CA SER A 691 13.78 -4.20 29.00
C SER A 691 14.31 -3.37 27.82
N THR A 692 14.54 -4.01 26.67
CA THR A 692 14.89 -3.33 25.42
C THR A 692 13.63 -3.05 24.59
N PRO A 693 13.57 -1.96 23.80
CA PRO A 693 12.38 -1.63 23.02
C PRO A 693 12.22 -2.56 21.81
N ILE A 694 11.03 -2.52 21.19
CA ILE A 694 10.89 -2.93 19.78
C ILE A 694 11.36 -1.81 18.87
N ALA A 695 11.53 -2.10 17.58
CA ALA A 695 11.92 -1.08 16.62
C ALA A 695 10.91 0.09 16.59
N PRO A 696 11.40 1.35 16.45
CA PRO A 696 10.53 2.50 16.26
C PRO A 696 9.73 2.35 14.94
N PRO A 697 8.63 3.09 14.76
CA PRO A 697 7.88 3.05 13.51
C PRO A 697 8.73 3.44 12.29
N GLY A 698 8.51 2.79 11.15
CA GLY A 698 9.14 3.15 9.86
C GLY A 698 10.36 2.35 9.43
N ALA A 699 10.79 1.34 10.18
CA ALA A 699 11.85 0.41 9.77
C ALA A 699 11.29 -0.67 8.83
N LEU A 700 11.93 -0.88 7.68
CA LEU A 700 11.51 -1.88 6.68
C LEU A 700 12.26 -3.20 6.90
N SER A 701 11.50 -4.26 7.16
CA SER A 701 12.01 -5.63 7.21
C SER A 701 12.46 -6.12 5.84
N GLY A 702 13.53 -6.90 5.80
CA GLY A 702 14.09 -7.51 4.58
C GLY A 702 13.09 -8.35 3.77
N GLY A 703 12.11 -8.95 4.44
CA GLY A 703 10.99 -9.66 3.82
C GLY A 703 11.26 -11.13 3.48
N PRO A 704 10.38 -11.75 2.68
CA PRO A 704 10.49 -13.17 2.38
C PRO A 704 11.83 -13.53 1.72
N ASN A 705 12.39 -14.68 2.11
CA ASN A 705 13.57 -15.25 1.50
C ASN A 705 13.45 -16.77 1.43
N SER A 706 13.25 -17.29 0.21
CA SER A 706 13.10 -18.72 -0.07
C SER A 706 14.41 -19.51 -0.01
N GLY A 707 15.55 -18.83 0.17
CA GLY A 707 16.85 -19.48 0.41
C GLY A 707 16.98 -20.06 1.82
N LEU A 708 16.11 -19.67 2.77
CA LEU A 708 16.10 -20.15 4.15
C LEU A 708 17.48 -20.07 4.82
N GLN A 709 18.12 -18.90 4.71
CA GLN A 709 19.55 -18.71 4.97
C GLN A 709 19.90 -18.43 6.44
N ASP A 710 18.98 -18.73 7.35
CA ASP A 710 19.19 -18.67 8.79
C ASP A 710 18.52 -19.85 9.51
N PRO A 711 18.92 -20.18 10.75
CA PRO A 711 18.39 -21.31 11.49
C PRO A 711 16.88 -21.28 11.71
N ILE A 712 16.30 -20.10 11.87
CA ILE A 712 14.86 -19.94 12.11
C ILE A 712 14.12 -20.24 10.82
N ALA A 713 14.54 -19.63 9.71
CA ALA A 713 13.95 -19.84 8.40
C ALA A 713 14.03 -21.33 7.98
N ALA A 714 15.22 -21.94 8.07
CA ALA A 714 15.42 -23.34 7.69
C ALA A 714 14.60 -24.31 8.54
N ARG A 715 14.36 -23.98 9.81
CA ARG A 715 13.58 -24.81 10.73
C ARG A 715 12.07 -24.64 10.53
N LEU A 716 11.60 -23.42 10.33
CA LEU A 716 10.17 -23.10 10.37
C LEU A 716 9.48 -23.09 9.01
N LEU A 717 10.25 -22.89 7.93
CA LEU A 717 9.68 -22.65 6.60
C LEU A 717 10.11 -23.66 5.52
N PRO A 718 10.55 -24.91 5.80
CA PRO A 718 10.89 -25.83 4.72
C PRO A 718 9.67 -26.09 3.82
N GLY A 719 9.81 -25.84 2.51
CA GLY A 719 8.75 -26.02 1.52
C GLY A 719 7.74 -24.88 1.43
N CYS A 720 7.99 -23.72 2.07
CA CYS A 720 7.21 -22.51 1.86
C CYS A 720 7.16 -22.11 0.38
N ALA A 721 6.03 -21.53 -0.06
CA ALA A 721 5.99 -20.81 -1.32
C ALA A 721 6.82 -19.51 -1.19
N PRO A 722 7.47 -19.00 -2.26
CA PRO A 722 8.44 -17.91 -2.15
C PRO A 722 7.97 -16.68 -1.35
N GLN A 723 6.77 -16.16 -1.60
CA GLN A 723 6.21 -15.02 -0.87
C GLN A 723 5.78 -15.35 0.58
N LYS A 724 5.68 -16.63 0.92
CA LYS A 724 5.34 -17.12 2.27
C LYS A 724 6.58 -17.51 3.10
N CYS A 725 7.78 -17.41 2.54
CA CYS A 725 9.03 -17.71 3.24
C CYS A 725 9.44 -16.57 4.18
N PHE A 726 8.58 -16.24 5.15
CA PHE A 726 8.76 -15.16 6.11
C PHE A 726 8.27 -15.55 7.51
N VAL A 727 8.95 -15.07 8.56
CA VAL A 727 8.48 -15.10 9.95
C VAL A 727 9.02 -13.88 10.71
N ASP A 728 8.18 -13.26 11.54
CA ASP A 728 8.56 -12.13 12.39
C ASP A 728 9.23 -12.63 13.68
N HIS A 729 10.55 -12.87 13.61
CA HIS A 729 11.34 -13.43 14.70
C HIS A 729 12.72 -12.75 14.80
N ILE A 730 13.15 -12.43 16.02
CA ILE A 730 14.38 -11.66 16.32
C ILE A 730 15.67 -12.33 15.81
N GLU A 731 15.67 -13.66 15.68
CA GLU A 731 16.82 -14.43 15.17
C GLU A 731 16.73 -14.77 13.68
N ALA A 732 15.65 -14.40 12.98
CA ALA A 732 15.48 -14.66 11.55
C ALA A 732 16.19 -13.58 10.69
N TYR A 733 17.51 -13.45 10.81
CA TYR A 733 18.27 -12.39 10.13
C TYR A 733 18.12 -12.41 8.60
N SER A 734 17.92 -13.58 8.00
CA SER A 734 17.79 -13.68 6.54
C SER A 734 16.40 -13.27 6.01
N LEU A 735 15.43 -13.07 6.91
CA LEU A 735 14.04 -12.70 6.60
C LEU A 735 13.63 -11.35 7.20
N ASN A 736 14.08 -11.06 8.42
CA ASN A 736 13.49 -10.01 9.27
C ASN A 736 14.51 -9.06 9.87
N GLU A 737 15.72 -8.98 9.31
CA GLU A 737 16.63 -7.88 9.59
C GLU A 737 16.07 -6.54 9.05
N VAL A 738 16.72 -5.43 9.40
CA VAL A 738 16.47 -4.08 8.90
C VAL A 738 17.82 -3.48 8.50
N THR A 739 17.87 -2.67 7.45
CA THR A 739 19.13 -2.08 6.96
C THR A 739 18.94 -0.69 6.38
N VAL A 740 20.03 0.10 6.34
CA VAL A 740 20.05 1.44 5.73
C VAL A 740 19.63 1.43 4.27
N ASN A 741 20.01 0.43 3.48
CA ASN A 741 19.69 0.40 2.04
C ASN A 741 18.24 0.00 1.75
N TRP A 742 17.62 -0.82 2.60
CA TRP A 742 16.19 -1.11 2.48
C TRP A 742 15.37 0.08 2.94
N ASN A 743 15.78 0.72 4.04
CA ASN A 743 15.11 1.90 4.56
C ASN A 743 15.29 3.12 3.66
N SER A 744 16.39 3.27 2.92
CA SER A 744 16.57 4.38 1.98
C SER A 744 15.70 4.23 0.74
N ALA A 745 15.58 3.01 0.21
CA ALA A 745 14.62 2.68 -0.84
C ALA A 745 13.17 2.92 -0.38
N PHE A 746 12.85 2.51 0.84
CA PHE A 746 11.53 2.73 1.43
C PHE A 746 11.25 4.21 1.68
N ALA A 747 12.20 4.97 2.22
CA ALA A 747 12.06 6.40 2.47
C ALA A 747 11.87 7.18 1.17
N TRP A 748 12.57 6.79 0.10
CA TRP A 748 12.34 7.34 -1.24
C TRP A 748 10.90 7.09 -1.69
N LEU A 749 10.43 5.83 -1.61
CA LEU A 749 9.07 5.45 -2.03
C LEU A 749 7.98 6.09 -1.16
N ALA A 750 8.18 6.16 0.15
CA ALA A 750 7.30 6.80 1.12
C ALA A 750 7.23 8.31 0.88
N GLY A 751 8.37 8.96 0.65
CA GLY A 751 8.45 10.36 0.28
C GLY A 751 7.68 10.68 -1.00
N TRP A 752 7.86 9.85 -2.03
CA TRP A 752 7.13 9.98 -3.30
C TRP A 752 5.62 9.75 -3.14
N THR A 753 5.22 8.70 -2.44
CA THR A 753 3.79 8.40 -2.21
C THR A 753 3.11 9.43 -1.33
N ALA A 754 3.79 9.98 -0.32
CA ALA A 754 3.31 11.11 0.48
C ALA A 754 3.08 12.36 -0.40
N GLU A 755 4.00 12.66 -1.33
CA GLU A 755 3.87 13.75 -2.30
C GLU A 755 2.66 13.53 -3.23
N LYS A 756 2.47 12.31 -3.74
CA LYS A 756 1.36 11.98 -4.65
C LYS A 756 0.06 11.62 -3.93
N ALA A 757 0.03 11.64 -2.59
CA ALA A 757 -1.17 11.40 -1.80
C ALA A 757 -2.01 12.68 -1.78
N VAL A 758 -2.78 12.88 -2.85
CA VAL A 758 -3.69 14.01 -2.97
C VAL A 758 -5.11 13.58 -2.59
N VAL A 759 -5.76 14.39 -1.75
CA VAL A 759 -7.22 14.40 -1.72
C VAL A 759 -7.62 15.36 -2.82
N ASP A 760 -7.89 14.84 -4.00
CA ASP A 760 -8.62 15.65 -4.97
C ASP A 760 -9.93 16.06 -4.28
N PRO A 761 -10.30 17.36 -4.27
CA PRO A 761 -11.65 17.72 -3.87
C PRO A 761 -12.58 16.81 -4.68
N PRO A 762 -13.55 16.13 -4.04
CA PRO A 762 -14.38 15.12 -4.72
C PRO A 762 -14.81 15.73 -6.03
N ALA A 763 -14.44 15.08 -7.15
CA ALA A 763 -14.53 15.67 -8.49
C ALA A 763 -15.86 16.42 -8.58
N GLU A 764 -15.79 17.76 -8.68
CA GLU A 764 -17.01 18.56 -8.60
C GLU A 764 -17.95 18.06 -9.69
N ASP A 765 -19.05 17.43 -9.28
CA ASP A 765 -20.14 17.10 -10.17
C ASP A 765 -20.64 18.42 -10.75
N THR A 766 -20.44 18.65 -12.04
CA THR A 766 -20.75 19.94 -12.63
C THR A 766 -22.25 19.98 -12.92
N PRO A 767 -23.02 20.99 -12.45
CA PRO A 767 -24.45 21.02 -12.71
C PRO A 767 -24.75 20.92 -14.22
N PRO A 768 -25.86 20.27 -14.63
CA PRO A 768 -26.12 20.04 -16.04
C PRO A 768 -26.16 21.33 -16.85
N THR A 769 -25.93 21.24 -18.15
CA THR A 769 -26.11 22.38 -19.06
C THR A 769 -27.58 22.83 -19.11
N ALA A 770 -27.84 24.10 -19.43
CA ALA A 770 -29.20 24.59 -19.60
C ALA A 770 -29.89 23.83 -20.77
N PRO A 771 -31.14 23.34 -20.60
CA PRO A 771 -31.85 22.71 -21.70
C PRO A 771 -32.03 23.69 -22.86
N GLY A 772 -32.20 23.18 -24.08
CA GLY A 772 -32.50 24.04 -25.22
C GLY A 772 -33.86 24.74 -25.08
N THR A 773 -34.11 25.75 -25.91
CA THR A 773 -35.37 26.51 -25.90
C THR A 773 -36.56 25.56 -26.13
N PRO A 774 -37.53 25.49 -25.21
CA PRO A 774 -38.72 24.67 -25.37
C PRO A 774 -39.60 25.19 -26.50
N VAL A 775 -40.23 24.26 -27.22
CA VAL A 775 -41.18 24.55 -28.31
C VAL A 775 -42.55 24.05 -27.90
N ALA A 776 -43.56 24.92 -28.01
CA ALA A 776 -44.94 24.56 -27.75
C ALA A 776 -45.64 24.02 -29.00
N SER A 777 -46.39 22.94 -28.83
CA SER A 777 -47.21 22.30 -29.86
C SER A 777 -48.54 21.80 -29.26
N ALA A 778 -49.42 21.26 -30.10
CA ALA A 778 -50.73 20.74 -29.68
C ALA A 778 -51.53 21.72 -28.79
N VAL A 779 -51.46 23.02 -29.11
CA VAL A 779 -52.07 24.08 -28.29
C VAL A 779 -53.58 24.05 -28.46
N THR A 780 -54.28 23.72 -27.38
CA THR A 780 -55.74 23.74 -27.27
C THR A 780 -56.19 24.94 -26.43
N SER A 781 -57.50 25.04 -26.16
CA SER A 781 -58.02 26.04 -25.24
C SER A 781 -57.64 25.78 -23.78
N THR A 782 -57.22 24.57 -23.41
CA THR A 782 -56.94 24.20 -22.00
C THR A 782 -55.66 23.41 -21.78
N GLY A 783 -54.79 23.30 -22.79
CA GLY A 783 -53.56 22.53 -22.68
C GLY A 783 -52.63 22.68 -23.88
N LEU A 784 -51.41 22.19 -23.75
CA LEU A 784 -50.36 22.20 -24.77
C LEU A 784 -49.28 21.17 -24.44
N THR A 785 -48.41 20.87 -25.41
CA THR A 785 -47.23 20.02 -25.23
C THR A 785 -45.97 20.86 -25.42
N LEU A 786 -44.99 20.71 -24.52
CA LEU A 786 -43.65 21.28 -24.63
C LEU A 786 -42.63 20.19 -24.95
N THR A 787 -41.72 20.47 -25.89
CA THR A 787 -40.56 19.64 -26.23
C THR A 787 -39.30 20.51 -26.28
N TRP A 788 -38.15 20.00 -25.85
CA TRP A 788 -36.88 20.76 -25.86
C TRP A 788 -35.67 19.88 -26.20
N PRO A 789 -34.56 20.45 -26.68
CA PRO A 789 -33.27 19.76 -26.75
C PRO A 789 -32.75 19.39 -25.34
N ALA A 790 -32.18 18.19 -25.21
CA ALA A 790 -31.65 17.66 -23.94
C ALA A 790 -30.44 18.46 -23.42
N SER A 791 -30.30 18.47 -22.10
CA SER A 791 -29.07 18.89 -21.41
C SER A 791 -28.00 17.79 -21.46
N THR A 792 -26.77 18.16 -21.22
CA THR A 792 -25.61 17.29 -21.00
C THR A 792 -25.06 17.49 -19.60
N ASP A 793 -24.49 16.45 -19.04
CA ASP A 793 -23.96 16.39 -17.67
C ASP A 793 -22.89 15.29 -17.62
N ASP A 794 -21.86 15.45 -16.80
CA ASP A 794 -20.75 14.49 -16.73
C ASP A 794 -21.09 13.21 -15.93
N LYS A 795 -22.09 13.26 -15.04
CA LYS A 795 -22.59 12.12 -14.24
C LYS A 795 -24.02 11.70 -14.61
N GLY A 796 -24.64 12.40 -15.56
CA GLY A 796 -25.89 12.05 -16.21
C GLY A 796 -27.11 12.83 -15.70
N VAL A 797 -28.06 13.09 -16.61
CA VAL A 797 -29.29 13.84 -16.32
C VAL A 797 -30.39 12.89 -15.79
N ALA A 798 -30.87 13.11 -14.57
CA ALA A 798 -31.95 12.35 -13.94
C ALA A 798 -33.35 12.78 -14.41
N GLY A 799 -33.53 14.05 -14.82
CA GLY A 799 -34.81 14.53 -15.34
C GLY A 799 -34.87 16.04 -15.54
N TYR A 800 -36.07 16.55 -15.81
CA TYR A 800 -36.34 17.94 -16.12
C TYR A 800 -37.55 18.46 -15.33
N GLU A 801 -37.46 19.70 -14.86
CA GLU A 801 -38.58 20.45 -14.30
C GLU A 801 -39.05 21.50 -15.32
N VAL A 802 -40.35 21.52 -15.58
CA VAL A 802 -41.00 22.55 -16.41
C VAL A 802 -41.53 23.62 -15.51
N LEU A 803 -41.12 24.87 -15.75
CA LEU A 803 -41.41 26.01 -14.90
C LEU A 803 -42.27 27.02 -15.65
N ARG A 804 -43.37 27.44 -15.04
CA ARG A 804 -44.17 28.56 -15.50
C ARG A 804 -43.61 29.86 -14.93
N VAL A 805 -43.42 30.84 -15.79
CA VAL A 805 -42.84 32.15 -15.44
C VAL A 805 -43.91 33.24 -15.57
N GLN A 806 -44.08 34.04 -14.51
CA GLN A 806 -44.99 35.19 -14.48
C GLN A 806 -44.28 36.37 -13.79
N GLY A 807 -43.75 37.30 -14.59
CA GLY A 807 -42.86 38.35 -14.07
C GLY A 807 -41.59 37.73 -13.47
N ASP A 808 -41.32 38.03 -12.19
CA ASP A 808 -40.21 37.45 -11.42
C ASP A 808 -40.60 36.13 -10.73
N ALA A 809 -41.88 35.75 -10.73
CA ALA A 809 -42.33 34.51 -10.11
C ALA A 809 -42.12 33.30 -11.03
N ILE A 810 -41.53 32.24 -10.49
CA ILE A 810 -41.26 30.97 -11.18
C ILE A 810 -41.87 29.84 -10.36
N ALA A 811 -42.70 28.99 -11.00
CA ALA A 811 -43.33 27.84 -10.35
C ALA A 811 -43.15 26.57 -11.19
N VAL A 812 -42.70 25.48 -10.57
CA VAL A 812 -42.65 24.16 -11.22
C VAL A 812 -44.09 23.68 -11.46
N VAL A 813 -44.40 23.32 -12.70
CA VAL A 813 -45.73 22.85 -13.13
C VAL A 813 -45.73 21.39 -13.59
N ALA A 814 -44.56 20.81 -13.88
CA ALA A 814 -44.38 19.40 -14.18
C ALA A 814 -42.93 18.97 -13.96
N THR A 815 -42.72 17.68 -13.67
CA THR A 815 -41.40 17.03 -13.65
C THR A 815 -41.46 15.78 -14.52
N VAL A 816 -40.49 15.61 -15.41
CA VAL A 816 -40.45 14.53 -16.40
C VAL A 816 -39.03 13.96 -16.52
N SER A 817 -38.89 12.67 -16.83
CA SER A 817 -37.57 12.04 -17.04
C SER A 817 -37.04 12.21 -18.47
N GLY A 818 -37.89 12.56 -19.43
CA GLY A 818 -37.53 12.81 -20.83
C GLY A 818 -37.65 14.28 -21.23
N THR A 819 -37.47 14.57 -22.52
CA THR A 819 -37.46 15.94 -23.06
C THR A 819 -38.83 16.43 -23.56
N THR A 820 -39.92 15.93 -22.97
CA THR A 820 -41.29 16.25 -23.37
C THR A 820 -42.21 16.32 -22.15
N ALA A 821 -43.07 17.34 -22.09
CA ALA A 821 -44.10 17.47 -21.08
C ALA A 821 -45.45 17.90 -21.67
N GLN A 822 -46.53 17.28 -21.20
CA GLN A 822 -47.90 17.69 -21.53
C GLN A 822 -48.50 18.50 -20.38
N LEU A 823 -48.99 19.69 -20.70
CA LEU A 823 -49.60 20.61 -19.75
C LEU A 823 -51.11 20.72 -20.01
N SER A 824 -51.90 20.66 -18.94
CA SER A 824 -53.36 20.73 -18.98
C SER A 824 -53.91 21.66 -17.90
N GLY A 825 -55.21 21.93 -17.90
CA GLY A 825 -55.85 22.84 -16.94
C GLY A 825 -55.55 24.33 -17.17
N LEU A 826 -55.10 24.68 -18.38
CA LEU A 826 -54.82 26.07 -18.75
C LEU A 826 -56.12 26.84 -19.05
N THR A 827 -56.07 28.17 -18.88
CA THR A 827 -57.20 29.06 -19.15
C THR A 827 -57.20 29.44 -20.64
N PRO A 828 -58.34 29.35 -21.35
CA PRO A 828 -58.43 29.73 -22.76
C PRO A 828 -58.00 31.17 -23.05
N ASN A 829 -57.51 31.41 -24.26
CA ASN A 829 -57.00 32.71 -24.72
C ASN A 829 -55.99 33.39 -23.79
N THR A 830 -55.30 32.63 -22.94
CA THR A 830 -54.36 33.16 -21.94
C THR A 830 -52.93 32.89 -22.38
N GLU A 831 -52.07 33.87 -22.16
CA GLU A 831 -50.64 33.78 -22.44
C GLU A 831 -49.90 33.13 -21.28
N TYR A 832 -49.02 32.19 -21.60
CA TYR A 832 -48.20 31.47 -20.65
C TYR A 832 -46.75 31.49 -21.12
N THR A 833 -45.84 31.78 -20.20
CA THR A 833 -44.40 31.70 -20.44
C THR A 833 -43.82 30.51 -19.67
N TYR A 834 -43.04 29.68 -20.35
CA TYR A 834 -42.39 28.52 -19.77
C TYR A 834 -40.88 28.54 -19.97
N ALA A 835 -40.16 27.95 -19.03
CA ALA A 835 -38.76 27.57 -19.12
C ALA A 835 -38.60 26.15 -18.57
N VAL A 836 -37.46 25.54 -18.82
CA VAL A 836 -37.13 24.19 -18.35
C VAL A 836 -35.75 24.22 -17.70
N ARG A 837 -35.55 23.47 -16.62
CA ARG A 837 -34.21 23.15 -16.11
C ARG A 837 -34.06 21.64 -15.96
N ALA A 838 -32.82 21.18 -16.07
CA ALA A 838 -32.44 19.80 -15.83
C ALA A 838 -32.05 19.59 -14.35
N LYS A 839 -32.11 18.33 -13.93
CA LYS A 839 -31.60 17.80 -12.67
C LYS A 839 -30.67 16.63 -12.98
N ASP A 840 -29.47 16.62 -12.42
CA ASP A 840 -28.55 15.47 -12.45
C ASP A 840 -28.96 14.39 -11.42
N THR A 841 -28.16 13.32 -11.37
CA THR A 841 -28.32 12.22 -10.41
C THR A 841 -27.96 12.58 -8.97
N ALA A 842 -27.25 13.67 -8.72
CA ALA A 842 -26.93 14.20 -7.39
C ALA A 842 -27.95 15.25 -6.89
N GLY A 843 -28.89 15.68 -7.73
CA GLY A 843 -29.95 16.63 -7.43
C GLY A 843 -29.62 18.10 -7.72
N GLN A 844 -28.51 18.43 -8.37
CA GLN A 844 -28.17 19.82 -8.73
C GLN A 844 -29.00 20.29 -9.92
N SER A 845 -29.12 21.61 -10.10
CA SER A 845 -30.00 22.22 -11.11
C SER A 845 -29.19 22.97 -12.15
N SER A 846 -29.53 22.75 -13.42
CA SER A 846 -29.02 23.61 -14.48
C SER A 846 -29.61 25.01 -14.45
N PRO A 847 -28.98 25.99 -15.14
CA PRO A 847 -29.65 27.23 -15.49
C PRO A 847 -30.93 26.99 -16.29
N LEU A 848 -31.86 27.94 -16.23
CA LEU A 848 -33.10 27.87 -17.01
C LEU A 848 -32.79 27.93 -18.52
N SER A 849 -33.52 27.14 -19.29
CA SER A 849 -33.58 27.32 -20.74
C SER A 849 -34.11 28.71 -21.11
N PRO A 850 -33.84 29.20 -22.34
CA PRO A 850 -34.53 30.36 -22.86
C PRO A 850 -36.05 30.17 -22.82
N ARG A 851 -36.80 31.26 -22.57
CA ARG A 851 -38.24 31.19 -22.34
C ARG A 851 -39.01 30.99 -23.65
N VAL A 852 -40.09 30.22 -23.60
CA VAL A 852 -41.12 30.16 -24.65
C VAL A 852 -42.41 30.79 -24.15
N THR A 853 -42.98 31.70 -24.93
CA THR A 853 -44.30 32.27 -24.66
C THR A 853 -45.31 31.70 -25.65
N VAL A 854 -46.40 31.18 -25.13
CA VAL A 854 -47.47 30.54 -25.90
C VAL A 854 -48.82 31.00 -25.38
N ARG A 855 -49.74 31.31 -26.30
CA ARG A 855 -51.12 31.63 -25.96
C ARG A 855 -52.02 30.45 -26.27
N THR A 856 -52.75 29.96 -25.27
CA THR A 856 -53.78 28.92 -25.48
C THR A 856 -54.84 29.42 -26.46
N ALA A 857 -55.46 28.50 -27.22
CA ALA A 857 -56.50 28.88 -28.15
C ALA A 857 -57.70 29.52 -27.42
N PRO A 858 -58.41 30.48 -28.03
CA PRO A 858 -59.69 30.93 -27.49
C PRO A 858 -60.71 29.80 -27.48
N VAL A 859 -61.69 29.88 -26.58
CA VAL A 859 -62.87 29.01 -26.68
C VAL A 859 -63.57 29.37 -27.98
N SER A 860 -63.68 28.40 -28.88
CA SER A 860 -64.52 28.53 -30.07
C SER A 860 -65.98 28.69 -29.62
N THR A 861 -66.46 29.93 -29.57
CA THR A 861 -67.89 30.24 -29.45
C THR A 861 -68.48 30.25 -30.86
N ALA A 862 -69.50 29.45 -31.12
CA ALA A 862 -70.26 29.61 -32.36
C ALA A 862 -70.78 31.05 -32.41
N GLY A 863 -70.59 31.75 -33.52
CA GLY A 863 -70.96 33.15 -33.68
C GLY A 863 -72.48 33.34 -33.58
N CYS A 864 -73.00 33.34 -32.37
CA CYS A 864 -74.40 33.54 -32.07
C CYS A 864 -74.57 34.34 -30.79
N LYS A 865 -75.69 35.04 -30.69
CA LYS A 865 -76.13 35.72 -29.47
C LYS A 865 -77.57 35.34 -29.15
N VAL A 866 -77.87 35.04 -27.88
CA VAL A 866 -79.26 34.77 -27.43
C VAL A 866 -79.67 35.75 -26.33
N VAL A 867 -80.79 36.44 -26.57
CA VAL A 867 -81.43 37.32 -25.57
C VAL A 867 -82.72 36.67 -25.12
N TYR A 868 -82.81 36.33 -23.83
CA TYR A 868 -84.02 35.82 -23.21
C TYR A 868 -84.65 36.90 -22.34
N SER A 869 -85.97 37.08 -22.48
CA SER A 869 -86.77 37.95 -21.61
C SER A 869 -88.07 37.26 -21.26
N ALA A 870 -88.57 37.45 -20.04
CA ALA A 870 -89.85 36.89 -19.62
C ALA A 870 -90.65 37.89 -18.80
N HIS A 871 -91.96 37.91 -19.03
CA HIS A 871 -92.93 38.55 -18.17
C HIS A 871 -93.67 37.48 -17.37
N THR A 872 -93.56 37.55 -16.05
CA THR A 872 -94.03 36.49 -15.13
C THR A 872 -95.18 37.00 -14.28
N TRP A 873 -96.17 36.14 -14.07
CA TRP A 873 -97.29 36.33 -13.13
C TRP A 873 -97.50 35.04 -12.33
N ASN A 874 -98.34 35.08 -11.30
CA ASN A 874 -98.69 33.97 -10.39
C ASN A 874 -98.00 32.62 -10.67
N ASN A 875 -98.60 31.77 -11.49
CA ASN A 875 -98.11 30.44 -11.85
C ASN A 875 -97.79 30.29 -13.34
N GLY A 876 -97.59 31.41 -14.04
CA GLY A 876 -97.41 31.44 -15.50
C GLY A 876 -96.52 32.57 -15.99
N PHE A 877 -95.96 32.41 -17.18
CA PHE A 877 -95.13 33.44 -17.79
C PHE A 877 -95.19 33.37 -19.30
N THR A 878 -94.89 34.49 -19.94
CA THR A 878 -94.60 34.57 -21.37
C THR A 878 -93.14 34.92 -21.54
N ALA A 879 -92.42 34.13 -22.33
CA ALA A 879 -91.02 34.35 -22.64
C ALA A 879 -90.83 34.66 -24.13
N SER A 880 -89.94 35.60 -24.42
CA SER A 880 -89.40 35.87 -25.75
C SER A 880 -87.91 35.58 -25.78
N VAL A 881 -87.48 34.86 -26.82
CA VAL A 881 -86.09 34.52 -27.08
C VAL A 881 -85.70 35.07 -28.44
N THR A 882 -84.73 35.97 -28.47
CA THR A 882 -84.14 36.49 -29.71
C THR A 882 -82.82 35.79 -29.95
N ILE A 883 -82.68 35.16 -31.11
CA ILE A 883 -81.47 34.48 -31.56
C ILE A 883 -80.87 35.31 -32.69
N THR A 884 -79.62 35.75 -32.54
CA THR A 884 -78.87 36.52 -33.53
C THR A 884 -77.71 35.69 -34.06
N ASN A 885 -77.53 35.64 -35.38
CA ASN A 885 -76.31 35.11 -35.99
C ASN A 885 -75.23 36.20 -35.97
N THR A 886 -74.21 36.06 -35.12
CA THR A 886 -73.06 36.99 -35.06
C THR A 886 -71.85 36.45 -35.83
N GLY A 887 -71.95 35.25 -36.40
CA GLY A 887 -70.92 34.55 -37.16
C GLY A 887 -70.73 35.12 -38.57
N SER A 888 -69.65 34.68 -39.22
CA SER A 888 -69.27 35.13 -40.56
C SER A 888 -70.07 34.46 -41.69
N SER A 889 -70.72 33.31 -41.44
CA SER A 889 -71.52 32.57 -42.41
C SER A 889 -73.03 32.69 -42.11
N ALA A 890 -73.84 32.76 -43.16
CA ALA A 890 -75.29 32.70 -43.04
C ALA A 890 -75.74 31.30 -42.59
N TRP A 891 -76.73 31.23 -41.69
CA TRP A 891 -77.37 29.98 -41.32
C TRP A 891 -78.54 29.69 -42.25
N THR A 892 -78.72 28.42 -42.60
CA THR A 892 -79.90 27.92 -43.32
C THR A 892 -80.99 27.42 -42.37
N ASP A 893 -80.58 26.99 -41.17
CA ASP A 893 -81.41 26.47 -40.10
C ASP A 893 -80.79 26.76 -38.73
N TRP A 894 -81.62 26.70 -37.68
CA TRP A 894 -81.14 26.85 -36.32
C TRP A 894 -81.96 26.01 -35.34
N SER A 895 -81.26 25.50 -34.31
CA SER A 895 -81.84 24.78 -33.18
C SER A 895 -81.30 25.37 -31.89
N LEU A 896 -82.18 25.99 -31.10
CA LEU A 896 -81.89 26.51 -29.77
C LEU A 896 -81.99 25.39 -28.73
N GLY A 897 -81.06 25.34 -27.78
CA GLY A 897 -81.13 24.53 -26.58
C GLY A 897 -80.85 25.35 -25.32
N PHE A 898 -81.60 25.10 -24.25
CA PHE A 898 -81.31 25.62 -22.90
C PHE A 898 -81.96 24.75 -21.83
N ALA A 899 -81.59 24.96 -20.56
CA ALA A 899 -82.22 24.30 -19.42
C ALA A 899 -82.86 25.32 -18.49
N PHE A 900 -84.10 25.06 -18.06
CA PHE A 900 -84.72 25.84 -17.00
C PHE A 900 -84.02 25.58 -15.65
N PRO A 901 -83.69 26.62 -14.86
CA PRO A 901 -83.08 26.40 -13.56
C PRO A 901 -84.04 25.76 -12.54
N GLY A 902 -85.33 26.06 -12.63
CA GLY A 902 -86.38 25.62 -11.72
C GLY A 902 -87.29 24.52 -12.29
N ASP A 903 -88.56 24.58 -11.93
CA ASP A 903 -89.61 23.63 -12.29
C ASP A 903 -90.43 24.07 -13.52
N GLN A 904 -89.97 25.09 -14.24
CA GLN A 904 -90.72 25.69 -15.34
C GLN A 904 -91.05 24.67 -16.45
N ARG A 905 -92.22 24.85 -17.07
CA ARG A 905 -92.72 24.03 -18.19
C ARG A 905 -93.18 24.91 -19.34
N VAL A 906 -92.76 24.60 -20.57
CA VAL A 906 -93.33 25.20 -21.78
C VAL A 906 -94.72 24.62 -21.99
N THR A 907 -95.74 25.49 -22.08
CA THR A 907 -97.14 25.08 -22.27
C THR A 907 -97.62 25.33 -23.69
N GLN A 908 -97.21 26.44 -24.32
CA GLN A 908 -97.57 26.75 -25.69
C GLN A 908 -96.52 27.66 -26.35
N GLY A 909 -95.85 27.18 -27.40
CA GLY A 909 -94.85 27.94 -28.14
C GLY A 909 -95.34 28.47 -29.49
N TRP A 910 -94.65 29.48 -30.02
CA TRP A 910 -94.83 30.00 -31.38
C TRP A 910 -93.49 30.30 -32.06
N SER A 911 -93.55 30.46 -33.38
CA SER A 911 -92.39 30.76 -34.26
C SER A 911 -91.25 29.73 -34.22
N ALA A 912 -91.44 28.57 -33.58
CA ALA A 912 -90.53 27.44 -33.56
C ALA A 912 -91.31 26.16 -33.20
N THR A 913 -90.73 25.01 -33.51
CA THR A 913 -91.17 23.72 -32.95
C THR A 913 -90.47 23.51 -31.61
N TRP A 914 -91.25 23.50 -30.52
CA TRP A 914 -90.74 23.40 -29.15
C TRP A 914 -90.86 21.98 -28.62
N SER A 915 -89.86 21.54 -27.86
CA SER A 915 -89.87 20.29 -27.12
C SER A 915 -89.20 20.50 -25.76
N GLN A 916 -89.67 19.77 -24.74
CA GLN A 916 -89.08 19.79 -23.41
C GLN A 916 -89.00 18.38 -22.84
N SER A 917 -87.83 18.02 -22.30
CA SER A 917 -87.62 16.81 -21.51
C SER A 917 -86.98 17.18 -20.17
N GLY A 918 -87.69 16.95 -19.07
CA GLY A 918 -87.29 17.43 -17.76
C GLY A 918 -87.10 18.96 -17.75
N LYS A 919 -85.89 19.42 -17.44
CA LYS A 919 -85.52 20.85 -17.45
C LYS A 919 -85.03 21.33 -18.83
N ASN A 920 -84.68 20.42 -19.73
CA ASN A 920 -84.06 20.76 -21.02
C ASN A 920 -85.13 21.11 -22.05
N VAL A 921 -84.98 22.26 -22.69
CA VAL A 921 -85.87 22.79 -23.71
C VAL A 921 -85.11 22.92 -25.02
N THR A 922 -85.74 22.48 -26.11
CA THR A 922 -85.25 22.69 -27.47
C THR A 922 -86.29 23.42 -28.31
N ALA A 923 -85.83 24.33 -29.17
CA ALA A 923 -86.67 25.02 -30.14
C ALA A 923 -86.00 25.00 -31.51
N LYS A 924 -86.65 24.38 -32.50
CA LYS A 924 -86.16 24.31 -33.87
C LYS A 924 -86.92 25.28 -34.77
N ASN A 925 -86.21 25.92 -35.69
CA ASN A 925 -86.78 26.87 -36.64
C ASN A 925 -87.98 26.29 -37.42
N MET A 926 -88.92 27.16 -37.80
CA MET A 926 -89.95 26.87 -38.78
C MET A 926 -89.38 27.00 -40.20
N PRO A 927 -90.04 26.46 -41.24
CA PRO A 927 -89.55 26.53 -42.61
C PRO A 927 -89.28 27.96 -43.13
N TRP A 928 -89.92 28.98 -42.55
CA TRP A 928 -89.86 30.37 -43.01
C TRP A 928 -88.91 31.27 -42.19
N ASN A 929 -88.32 30.79 -41.09
CA ASN A 929 -87.41 31.60 -40.25
C ASN A 929 -86.07 30.93 -39.91
N GLY A 930 -85.69 29.87 -40.63
CA GLY A 930 -84.38 29.22 -40.46
C GLY A 930 -83.21 30.03 -41.00
N ALA A 931 -83.42 30.79 -42.08
CA ALA A 931 -82.37 31.53 -42.75
C ALA A 931 -82.00 32.81 -41.98
N LEU A 932 -80.79 32.88 -41.44
CA LEU A 932 -80.26 34.06 -40.74
C LEU A 932 -78.87 34.44 -41.27
N ALA A 933 -78.78 35.54 -42.01
CA ALA A 933 -77.50 36.13 -42.41
C ALA A 933 -76.76 36.74 -41.21
N LYS A 934 -75.48 37.09 -41.39
CA LYS A 934 -74.70 37.80 -40.35
C LYS A 934 -75.43 39.06 -39.87
N GLY A 935 -75.58 39.19 -38.56
CA GLY A 935 -76.26 40.28 -37.88
C GLY A 935 -77.79 40.17 -37.87
N GLN A 936 -78.38 39.19 -38.57
CA GLN A 936 -79.83 38.97 -38.55
C GLN A 936 -80.27 38.27 -37.27
N SER A 937 -81.48 38.58 -36.84
CA SER A 937 -82.08 38.02 -35.64
C SER A 937 -83.47 37.45 -35.92
N VAL A 938 -83.84 36.39 -35.21
CA VAL A 938 -85.21 35.88 -35.14
C VAL A 938 -85.69 35.95 -33.70
N SER A 939 -86.94 36.37 -33.50
CA SER A 939 -87.60 36.32 -32.20
C SER A 939 -88.64 35.22 -32.19
N ILE A 940 -88.51 34.33 -31.22
CA ILE A 940 -89.46 33.26 -30.92
C ILE A 940 -89.99 33.45 -29.52
N GLY A 941 -91.08 32.75 -29.17
CA GLY A 941 -91.64 32.88 -27.84
C GLY A 941 -92.51 31.71 -27.45
N PHE A 942 -92.82 31.66 -26.16
CA PHE A 942 -93.70 30.66 -25.59
C PHE A 942 -94.34 31.16 -24.30
N ASN A 943 -95.50 30.58 -23.98
CA ASN A 943 -96.08 30.60 -22.65
C ASN A 943 -95.57 29.39 -21.87
N GLY A 944 -95.33 29.58 -20.58
CA GLY A 944 -94.95 28.52 -19.66
C GLY A 944 -95.62 28.64 -18.30
N SER A 945 -95.49 27.58 -17.50
CA SER A 945 -95.97 27.51 -16.11
C SER A 945 -94.84 27.19 -15.14
N HIS A 946 -95.01 27.56 -13.88
CA HIS A 946 -94.13 27.19 -12.76
C HIS A 946 -94.95 27.09 -11.47
N SER A 947 -94.47 26.31 -10.49
CA SER A 947 -95.06 26.26 -9.13
C SER A 947 -94.21 26.98 -8.08
N GLY A 948 -92.95 27.30 -8.39
CA GLY A 948 -92.05 28.13 -7.59
C GLY A 948 -91.83 29.52 -8.19
N GLY A 949 -90.57 29.83 -8.54
CA GLY A 949 -90.19 31.06 -9.23
C GLY A 949 -89.78 30.83 -10.69
N ASN A 950 -89.57 31.92 -11.43
CA ASN A 950 -89.15 31.88 -12.84
C ASN A 950 -87.75 32.49 -13.09
N PRO A 951 -86.66 31.88 -12.61
CA PRO A 951 -85.32 32.34 -12.94
C PRO A 951 -85.02 32.12 -14.44
N ALA A 952 -84.39 33.11 -15.06
CA ALA A 952 -83.98 33.02 -16.47
C ALA A 952 -82.87 31.97 -16.66
N PRO A 953 -82.86 31.21 -17.78
CA PRO A 953 -81.73 30.36 -18.14
C PRO A 953 -80.45 31.20 -18.34
N THR A 954 -79.31 30.68 -17.89
CA THR A 954 -78.02 31.38 -17.96
C THR A 954 -77.09 30.85 -19.05
N ALA A 955 -77.46 29.76 -19.72
CA ALA A 955 -76.69 29.14 -20.78
C ALA A 955 -77.60 28.70 -21.93
N PHE A 956 -77.22 29.07 -23.15
CA PHE A 956 -77.92 28.70 -24.38
C PHE A 956 -76.94 28.04 -25.35
N THR A 957 -77.46 27.13 -26.18
CA THR A 957 -76.74 26.60 -27.34
C THR A 957 -77.55 26.87 -28.60
N VAL A 958 -76.86 27.15 -29.71
CA VAL A 958 -77.46 27.20 -31.04
C VAL A 958 -76.70 26.22 -31.93
N ASN A 959 -77.42 25.30 -32.57
CA ASN A 959 -76.85 24.22 -33.39
C ASN A 959 -75.78 23.39 -32.65
N GLY A 960 -75.99 23.17 -31.35
CA GLY A 960 -75.11 22.37 -30.50
C GLY A 960 -73.90 23.11 -29.93
N ALA A 961 -73.68 24.37 -30.28
CA ALA A 961 -72.56 25.17 -29.79
C ALA A 961 -73.01 26.25 -28.79
N THR A 962 -72.19 26.50 -27.78
CA THR A 962 -72.47 27.50 -26.73
C THR A 962 -72.62 28.90 -27.33
N CYS A 963 -73.68 29.58 -26.90
CA CYS A 963 -74.13 30.86 -27.43
C CYS A 963 -74.11 31.94 -26.34
N GLY A 964 -73.59 33.12 -26.68
CA GLY A 964 -73.35 34.23 -25.75
C GLY A 964 -74.49 35.21 -25.57
#